data_AF-Q0CT74-F1
#
_entry.id   AF-Q0CT74-F1
#
_cell.length_a   1.000
_cell.length_b   1.000
_cell.length_c   1.000
_cell.angle_alpha   90.00
_cell.angle_beta   90.00
_cell.angle_gamma   90.00
#
_symmetry.space_group_name_H-M   'P 1'
#
loop_
_entity.id
_entity.type
_entity.pdbx_description
1 polymer ?
#
loop_
_entity_poly.entity_id
_entity_poly.type
_entity_poly.pdbx_seq_one_letter_code
_entity_poly.pdbx_strand_id
1 'polypeptide(L)'
;MKSLRRDLSTDPHAANVTSKIFVRSTKSGKVQKIVRELYLRQDIPCSSKLCSICPSVAPTDANGNIAPFVLSDQPAGTTAFPRGHYLVPDTNALLNGMDLFEHTGAFYDVVILQTVLEELKNQSLPLYNRLLSLIKTDEKRFYLFFNEFRLETHVRRNPDESINDRNDRAVRAVAKWYTEHLRAAAKRGKKEKNLPTIVVLTDDKENLRKAKEEGVTALSLSDYVSGLEDSDRLLDMINESREAREAKGARGELFYPEYYTMSKIMTGLRAGTLHQGVFNVSPYNYLEGSVSVAAFDKPLIILGRENSNRAISGDVVVIEVLPKDQWKAPSTKIVEEEAVTKNDNPESEDTETVVTERERKALQEEVKKAHGKNSEGKPQPTAKVVGVVKRNWRQYVGHVDSGSTGAQGTSGRRQQTVFVLPMDKRVPKIRVRTRQAADLLGQRILVTIDAWDRDSRYPTGHFIRSLGELETKGAETEALLLEYDVQYKPFPKAVLDCLPPEGHDWRVPASKDNVGWKGRRDLRDLLICSIDPPGCQDIDDALHARPLPNGNFEVGVHIADVSHFVKPNNAMDLEASLRGTTVYLVDKRIDMLPHLLGTDLCSLKPYVERYAFSVLWEMTPNAEVVSADFTKSVIRSREAFSYEQAQKRIDDPSQKDELTESMRTLLRFSKILRQKRMDAGALNLASPEVRIEADNDEVGDPLTDVKTKAMLETNSLVEEFMLHANITVASKIYSTFSQTALLRRHATPPPQNFEELTNQLSKKRNMRLDVSSSGALADSLDRCVDEANPFFNTLVRILATRCMTSAEYFCAGAHGESEFRHYGLASPIYTHFTSPIRRYADLLVHRQLASAIGYEGEDGRAPVEGVMTRNRLEDICRNINYRHRNAQFAGRASIEYYVGQALKARGEKVSADGVDGGIEEEGYVMRVFENGVVVFVPRFGIEGVVRLEDFVLPGDSALKSVEERRELVIRRESDFDNEEYTLHVSDKGQTDKSRGLTVELFQKVKVNVSSVKEESGRGAGKRRVRILVLGGQK
;
A
#
# COMPACT_ATOMS: atom_id res chain seq x y z
N MET A 1 10.45 -34.41 -39.89
CA MET A 1 10.47 -33.04 -40.43
C MET A 1 11.90 -32.72 -40.84
N LYS A 2 12.15 -32.48 -42.12
CA LYS A 2 13.46 -32.06 -42.65
C LYS A 2 13.82 -30.71 -42.02
N SER A 3 14.94 -30.65 -41.31
CA SER A 3 15.49 -29.41 -40.75
C SER A 3 15.79 -28.45 -41.89
N LEU A 4 15.11 -27.30 -41.94
CA LEU A 4 15.53 -26.15 -42.73
C LEU A 4 16.80 -25.55 -42.10
N ARG A 5 17.94 -26.25 -42.21
CA ARG A 5 19.24 -25.61 -42.02
C ARG A 5 19.57 -24.91 -43.33
N ARG A 6 19.48 -23.57 -43.36
CA ARG A 6 20.16 -22.80 -44.41
C ARG A 6 21.63 -23.19 -44.39
N ASP A 7 22.18 -23.55 -45.55
CA ASP A 7 23.59 -23.81 -45.69
C ASP A 7 24.32 -22.47 -45.59
N LEU A 8 24.94 -22.22 -44.42
CA LEU A 8 25.68 -21.01 -44.11
C LEU A 8 27.16 -21.11 -44.52
N SER A 9 27.58 -22.19 -45.19
CA SER A 9 29.00 -22.42 -45.53
C SER A 9 29.62 -21.35 -46.43
N THR A 10 28.80 -20.54 -47.13
CA THR A 10 29.24 -19.45 -48.02
C THR A 10 29.02 -18.04 -47.46
N ASP A 11 28.46 -17.88 -46.25
CA ASP A 11 28.19 -16.56 -45.65
C ASP A 11 29.37 -16.14 -44.74
N PRO A 12 30.07 -15.02 -45.01
CA PRO A 12 31.17 -14.53 -44.16
C PRO A 12 30.73 -14.21 -42.72
N HIS A 13 29.43 -14.07 -42.45
CA HIS A 13 28.85 -13.88 -41.13
C HIS A 13 28.27 -15.15 -40.51
N ALA A 14 28.47 -16.32 -41.12
CA ALA A 14 28.01 -17.61 -40.58
C ALA A 14 28.54 -17.89 -39.17
N ALA A 15 29.77 -17.46 -38.85
CA ALA A 15 30.36 -17.58 -37.52
C ALA A 15 29.62 -16.76 -36.45
N ASN A 16 28.86 -15.74 -36.87
CA ASN A 16 28.11 -14.84 -35.99
C ASN A 16 26.68 -15.33 -35.72
N VAL A 17 26.29 -16.51 -36.21
CA VAL A 17 24.96 -17.10 -35.94
C VAL A 17 25.13 -18.45 -35.27
N THR A 18 24.50 -18.61 -34.12
CA THR A 18 24.43 -19.88 -33.38
C THR A 18 22.98 -20.20 -33.00
N SER A 19 22.73 -21.36 -32.40
CA SER A 19 21.38 -21.76 -31.99
C SER A 19 21.31 -22.09 -30.49
N LYS A 20 20.35 -21.50 -29.78
CA LYS A 20 20.01 -21.87 -28.39
C LYS A 20 18.91 -22.93 -28.42
N ILE A 21 19.23 -24.12 -27.91
CA ILE A 21 18.34 -25.28 -27.89
C ILE A 21 18.00 -25.61 -26.44
N PHE A 22 16.71 -25.71 -26.11
CA PHE A 22 16.26 -26.14 -24.79
C PHE A 22 14.93 -26.90 -24.87
N VAL A 23 14.64 -27.66 -23.82
CA VAL A 23 13.41 -28.45 -23.70
C VAL A 23 12.50 -27.78 -22.69
N ARG A 24 11.23 -27.60 -23.05
CA ARG A 24 10.20 -26.99 -22.18
C ARG A 24 9.02 -27.92 -22.03
N SER A 25 8.60 -28.18 -20.80
CA SER A 25 7.30 -28.78 -20.51
C SER A 25 6.22 -27.69 -20.51
N THR A 26 5.11 -27.98 -21.18
CA THR A 26 3.93 -27.10 -21.18
C THR A 26 3.07 -27.36 -19.95
N LYS A 27 2.15 -26.43 -19.62
CA LYS A 27 1.16 -26.62 -18.53
C LYS A 27 0.30 -27.88 -18.70
N SER A 28 0.21 -28.41 -19.92
CA SER A 28 -0.51 -29.65 -20.27
C SER A 28 0.33 -30.93 -20.10
N GLY A 29 1.60 -30.82 -19.67
CA GLY A 29 2.53 -31.95 -19.54
C GLY A 29 3.27 -32.32 -20.83
N LYS A 30 2.90 -31.75 -21.99
CA LYS A 30 3.63 -31.99 -23.26
C LYS A 30 5.04 -31.40 -23.20
N VAL A 31 6.02 -32.17 -23.64
CA VAL A 31 7.43 -31.78 -23.75
C VAL A 31 7.73 -31.29 -25.16
N GLN A 32 8.26 -30.07 -25.30
CA GLN A 32 8.58 -29.45 -26.58
C GLN A 32 10.08 -29.08 -26.62
N LYS A 33 10.74 -29.42 -27.72
CA LYS A 33 12.09 -28.94 -28.04
C LYS A 33 11.98 -27.58 -28.72
N ILE A 34 12.56 -26.55 -28.12
CA ILE A 34 12.61 -25.19 -28.65
C ILE A 34 14.01 -24.95 -29.22
N VAL A 35 14.05 -24.44 -30.45
CA VAL A 35 15.28 -24.01 -31.14
C VAL A 35 15.11 -22.54 -31.48
N ARG A 36 16.05 -21.70 -31.03
CA ARG A 36 16.08 -20.27 -31.33
C ARG A 36 17.41 -19.91 -31.96
N GLU A 37 17.38 -19.09 -33.00
CA GLU A 37 18.58 -18.45 -33.54
C GLU A 37 19.13 -17.43 -32.55
N LEU A 38 20.45 -17.32 -32.48
CA LEU A 38 21.17 -16.39 -31.63
C LEU A 38 22.23 -15.69 -32.48
N TYR A 39 22.14 -14.37 -32.57
CA TYR A 39 23.06 -13.53 -33.34
C TYR A 39 24.12 -12.95 -32.42
N LEU A 40 25.39 -13.17 -32.77
CA LEU A 40 26.56 -12.71 -32.06
C LEU A 40 27.10 -11.44 -32.74
N ARG A 41 27.22 -10.38 -31.95
CA ARG A 41 27.55 -9.02 -32.36
C ARG A 41 28.88 -8.58 -31.75
N GLN A 42 29.51 -7.57 -32.35
CA GLN A 42 30.77 -6.97 -31.86
C GLN A 42 30.61 -5.51 -31.43
N ASP A 43 29.44 -4.91 -31.71
CA ASP A 43 29.13 -3.49 -31.49
C ASP A 43 28.54 -3.19 -30.10
N ILE A 44 28.38 -4.19 -29.23
CA ILE A 44 27.79 -4.01 -27.88
C ILE A 44 28.80 -3.29 -26.95
N PRO A 45 28.63 -2.00 -26.60
CA PRO A 45 29.69 -1.22 -25.96
C PRO A 45 29.97 -1.68 -24.52
N CYS A 46 31.15 -1.35 -23.97
CA CYS A 46 31.49 -1.62 -22.56
C CYS A 46 30.98 -0.53 -21.60
N SER A 47 30.41 0.57 -22.11
CA SER A 47 29.89 1.73 -21.35
C SER A 47 30.87 2.44 -20.40
N SER A 48 32.17 2.13 -20.48
CA SER A 48 33.22 2.81 -19.70
C SER A 48 33.70 4.09 -20.38
N LYS A 49 33.69 5.20 -19.63
CA LYS A 49 34.26 6.49 -20.09
C LYS A 49 35.77 6.42 -20.39
N LEU A 50 36.46 5.37 -19.93
CA LEU A 50 37.88 5.11 -20.26
C LEU A 50 38.06 4.53 -21.66
N CYS A 51 37.01 3.95 -22.25
CA CYS A 51 37.11 3.22 -23.51
C CYS A 51 37.16 4.16 -24.72
N SER A 52 38.24 4.04 -25.51
CA SER A 52 38.37 4.78 -26.78
C SER A 52 37.88 4.02 -28.01
N ILE A 53 37.62 2.70 -27.88
CA ILE A 53 37.21 1.83 -28.99
C ILE A 53 35.68 1.87 -29.18
N CYS A 54 34.94 1.55 -28.11
CA CYS A 54 33.48 1.36 -28.16
C CYS A 54 32.69 2.56 -28.70
N PRO A 55 33.04 3.84 -28.43
CA PRO A 55 32.28 4.97 -28.98
C PRO A 55 32.20 5.00 -30.52
N SER A 56 33.21 4.46 -31.21
CA SER A 56 33.24 4.43 -32.69
C SER A 56 32.39 3.33 -33.32
N VAL A 57 32.05 2.30 -32.55
CA VAL A 57 31.30 1.11 -33.02
C VAL A 57 29.94 0.96 -32.34
N ALA A 58 29.61 1.82 -31.37
CA ALA A 58 28.38 1.70 -30.61
C ALA A 58 27.15 1.90 -31.50
N PRO A 59 26.10 1.06 -31.36
CA PRO A 59 24.89 1.19 -32.14
C PRO A 59 24.13 2.45 -31.75
N THR A 60 23.52 3.07 -32.75
CA THR A 60 22.55 4.15 -32.54
C THR A 60 21.16 3.58 -32.28
N ASP A 61 20.37 4.27 -31.46
CA ASP A 61 18.95 4.01 -31.31
C ASP A 61 18.16 4.42 -32.57
N ALA A 62 16.84 4.23 -32.55
CA ALA A 62 15.97 4.58 -33.67
C ALA A 62 15.96 6.09 -34.02
N ASN A 63 16.43 6.94 -33.11
CA ASN A 63 16.54 8.39 -33.29
C ASN A 63 17.95 8.82 -33.72
N GLY A 64 18.87 7.88 -33.94
CA GLY A 64 20.25 8.16 -34.32
C GLY A 64 21.18 8.50 -33.15
N ASN A 65 20.72 8.36 -31.90
CA ASN A 65 21.52 8.70 -30.72
C ASN A 65 22.29 7.48 -30.21
N ILE A 66 23.53 7.69 -29.78
CA ILE A 66 24.32 6.67 -29.06
C ILE A 66 23.98 6.78 -27.57
N ALA A 67 23.70 5.64 -26.93
CA ALA A 67 23.46 5.59 -25.50
C ALA A 67 24.69 6.13 -24.72
N PRO A 68 24.50 7.00 -23.71
CA PRO A 68 25.61 7.57 -22.97
C PRO A 68 26.39 6.49 -22.21
N PHE A 69 27.70 6.66 -22.13
CA PHE A 69 28.59 5.77 -21.38
C PHE A 69 28.50 6.12 -19.89
N VAL A 70 27.94 5.21 -19.10
CA VAL A 70 27.55 5.51 -17.70
C VAL A 70 28.64 5.20 -16.68
N LEU A 71 29.55 4.25 -16.95
CA LEU A 71 30.57 3.84 -15.97
C LEU A 71 31.69 4.88 -15.87
N SER A 72 32.08 5.22 -14.64
CA SER A 72 33.02 6.29 -14.31
C SER A 72 34.43 6.01 -14.86
N ASP A 73 35.14 7.07 -15.27
CA ASP A 73 36.57 7.02 -15.55
C ASP A 73 37.43 7.08 -14.28
N GLN A 74 36.81 7.38 -13.15
CA GLN A 74 37.38 7.35 -11.81
C GLN A 74 36.42 6.59 -10.88
N PRO A 75 36.36 5.25 -10.95
CA PRO A 75 35.51 4.46 -10.06
C PRO A 75 36.01 4.54 -8.61
N ALA A 76 35.09 4.32 -7.67
CA ALA A 76 35.39 4.39 -6.23
C ALA A 76 36.46 3.37 -5.83
N GLY A 77 37.50 3.81 -5.13
CA GLY A 77 38.55 2.94 -4.58
C GLY A 77 38.19 2.38 -3.21
N THR A 78 38.74 1.21 -2.88
CA THR A 78 38.69 0.62 -1.53
C THR A 78 40.09 0.29 -1.05
N THR A 79 40.21 -0.14 0.21
CA THR A 79 41.47 -0.66 0.77
C THR A 79 42.06 -1.80 -0.08
N ALA A 80 41.21 -2.72 -0.54
CA ALA A 80 41.60 -3.81 -1.44
C ALA A 80 41.86 -3.34 -2.88
N PHE A 81 41.16 -2.29 -3.34
CA PHE A 81 41.22 -1.78 -4.71
C PHE A 81 41.47 -0.27 -4.75
N PRO A 82 42.69 0.20 -4.43
CA PRO A 82 42.97 1.64 -4.29
C PRO A 82 42.89 2.42 -5.62
N ARG A 83 42.90 1.71 -6.75
CA ARG A 83 42.78 2.29 -8.10
C ARG A 83 41.34 2.35 -8.63
N GLY A 84 40.38 1.96 -7.80
CA GLY A 84 38.98 1.78 -8.19
C GLY A 84 38.69 0.44 -8.85
N HIS A 85 37.42 0.09 -8.92
CA HIS A 85 36.95 -1.19 -9.45
C HIS A 85 35.56 -1.08 -10.09
N TYR A 86 35.26 -2.01 -10.99
CA TYR A 86 33.89 -2.27 -11.48
C TYR A 86 33.39 -3.59 -10.92
N LEU A 87 32.13 -3.63 -10.50
CA LEU A 87 31.51 -4.81 -9.92
C LEU A 87 30.73 -5.58 -10.98
N VAL A 88 30.88 -6.90 -11.01
CA VAL A 88 30.10 -7.81 -11.85
C VAL A 88 29.44 -8.85 -10.93
N PRO A 89 28.23 -8.57 -10.42
CA PRO A 89 27.55 -9.51 -9.53
C PRO A 89 26.98 -10.70 -10.31
N ASP A 90 27.02 -11.87 -9.68
CA ASP A 90 26.27 -13.04 -10.11
C ASP A 90 24.79 -12.95 -9.66
N THR A 91 24.02 -13.98 -9.98
CA THR A 91 22.60 -14.04 -9.61
C THR A 91 22.41 -14.13 -8.09
N ASN A 92 23.26 -14.88 -7.38
CA ASN A 92 23.11 -15.09 -5.93
C ASN A 92 23.42 -13.83 -5.12
N ALA A 93 24.43 -13.05 -5.48
CA ALA A 93 24.76 -11.80 -4.83
C ALA A 93 23.57 -10.81 -4.89
N LEU A 94 22.86 -10.75 -6.02
CA LEU A 94 21.65 -9.92 -6.16
C LEU A 94 20.46 -10.50 -5.38
N LEU A 95 20.30 -11.82 -5.31
CA LEU A 95 19.27 -12.46 -4.50
C LEU A 95 19.48 -12.23 -2.99
N ASN A 96 20.73 -12.26 -2.55
CA ASN A 96 21.11 -12.17 -1.13
C ASN A 96 21.30 -10.73 -0.64
N GLY A 97 21.51 -9.77 -1.55
CA GLY A 97 21.90 -8.41 -1.18
C GLY A 97 21.32 -7.30 -2.04
N MET A 98 20.14 -7.49 -2.66
CA MET A 98 19.53 -6.44 -3.51
C MET A 98 19.45 -5.08 -2.79
N ASP A 99 19.12 -5.07 -1.49
CA ASP A 99 19.03 -3.87 -0.66
C ASP A 99 20.39 -3.15 -0.51
N LEU A 100 21.51 -3.88 -0.53
CA LEU A 100 22.86 -3.29 -0.59
C LEU A 100 23.13 -2.59 -1.91
N PHE A 101 22.71 -3.19 -3.04
CA PHE A 101 22.84 -2.56 -4.35
C PHE A 101 21.99 -1.29 -4.49
N GLU A 102 20.95 -1.11 -3.66
CA GLU A 102 20.15 0.11 -3.58
C GLU A 102 20.75 1.18 -2.64
N HIS A 103 21.58 0.80 -1.65
CA HIS A 103 22.14 1.71 -0.64
C HIS A 103 23.05 2.80 -1.25
N THR A 104 22.72 4.08 -1.08
CA THR A 104 23.39 5.21 -1.78
C THR A 104 24.89 5.36 -1.49
N GLY A 105 25.37 4.89 -0.33
CA GLY A 105 26.78 4.98 0.08
C GLY A 105 27.70 3.88 -0.47
N ALA A 106 27.20 2.93 -1.28
CA ALA A 106 28.02 1.82 -1.79
C ALA A 106 27.55 1.34 -3.19
N PHE A 107 28.35 0.48 -3.83
CA PHE A 107 28.02 -0.14 -5.12
C PHE A 107 27.72 0.86 -6.24
N TYR A 108 28.72 1.66 -6.62
CA TYR A 108 28.52 2.75 -7.56
C TYR A 108 28.56 2.35 -9.04
N ASP A 109 29.61 1.63 -9.45
CA ASP A 109 29.89 1.25 -10.84
C ASP A 109 29.69 -0.26 -11.02
N VAL A 110 28.50 -0.65 -11.48
CA VAL A 110 28.04 -2.05 -11.51
C VAL A 110 27.66 -2.46 -12.94
N VAL A 111 28.22 -3.57 -13.41
CA VAL A 111 27.93 -4.19 -14.72
C VAL A 111 27.01 -5.39 -14.51
N ILE A 112 25.74 -5.22 -14.86
CA ILE A 112 24.73 -6.28 -14.81
C ILE A 112 24.74 -7.05 -16.13
N LEU A 113 24.85 -8.37 -16.06
CA LEU A 113 24.88 -9.21 -17.25
C LEU A 113 23.47 -9.61 -17.68
N GLN A 114 23.23 -9.74 -19.00
CA GLN A 114 21.98 -10.29 -19.53
C GLN A 114 21.68 -11.67 -18.94
N THR A 115 22.68 -12.54 -18.81
CA THR A 115 22.50 -13.89 -18.21
C THR A 115 21.95 -13.80 -16.80
N VAL A 116 22.53 -12.93 -15.97
CA VAL A 116 22.16 -12.70 -14.57
C VAL A 116 20.76 -12.08 -14.48
N LEU A 117 20.46 -11.11 -15.35
CA LEU A 117 19.15 -10.46 -15.40
C LEU A 117 18.03 -11.44 -15.82
N GLU A 118 18.28 -12.30 -16.83
CA GLU A 118 17.34 -13.34 -17.27
C GLU A 118 17.11 -14.39 -16.17
N GLU A 119 18.17 -14.79 -15.47
CA GLU A 119 18.07 -15.74 -14.38
C GLU A 119 17.31 -15.15 -13.19
N LEU A 120 17.64 -13.92 -12.78
CA LEU A 120 16.94 -13.19 -11.73
C LEU A 120 15.44 -13.04 -12.06
N LYS A 121 15.08 -12.77 -13.32
CA LYS A 121 13.67 -12.72 -13.77
C LYS A 121 12.93 -14.04 -13.56
N ASN A 122 13.60 -15.16 -13.82
CA ASN A 122 13.02 -16.49 -13.68
C ASN A 122 12.92 -16.91 -12.21
N GLN A 123 13.86 -16.47 -11.36
CA GLN A 123 13.85 -16.77 -9.92
C GLN A 123 12.94 -15.83 -9.12
N SER A 124 13.01 -14.52 -9.39
CA SER A 124 12.27 -13.47 -8.68
C SER A 124 11.97 -12.26 -9.59
N LEU A 125 10.76 -12.25 -10.16
CA LEU A 125 10.27 -11.10 -10.95
C LEU A 125 10.28 -9.76 -10.18
N PRO A 126 9.97 -9.70 -8.87
CA PRO A 126 10.09 -8.46 -8.09
C PRO A 126 11.51 -7.90 -8.05
N LEU A 127 12.52 -8.74 -7.78
CA LEU A 127 13.92 -8.29 -7.74
C LEU A 127 14.41 -7.87 -9.13
N TYR A 128 13.97 -8.56 -10.19
CA TYR A 128 14.21 -8.14 -11.57
C TYR A 128 13.66 -6.74 -11.85
N ASN A 129 12.44 -6.44 -11.39
CA ASN A 129 11.85 -5.11 -11.57
C ASN A 129 12.60 -4.03 -10.76
N ARG A 130 13.02 -4.34 -9.52
CA ARG A 130 13.87 -3.45 -8.70
C ARG A 130 15.20 -3.14 -9.41
N LEU A 131 15.89 -4.17 -9.90
CA LEU A 131 17.15 -4.03 -10.62
C LEU A 131 16.99 -3.24 -11.92
N LEU A 132 15.93 -3.47 -12.68
CA LEU A 132 15.63 -2.65 -13.86
C LEU A 132 15.37 -1.18 -13.51
N SER A 133 14.76 -0.90 -12.36
CA SER A 133 14.57 0.47 -11.88
C SER A 133 15.93 1.11 -11.60
N LEU A 134 16.83 0.41 -10.90
CA LEU A 134 18.19 0.88 -10.64
C LEU A 134 19.02 1.12 -11.91
N ILE A 135 18.86 0.29 -12.94
CA ILE A 135 19.54 0.48 -14.23
C ILE A 135 19.05 1.74 -14.95
N LYS A 136 17.82 2.18 -14.69
CA LYS A 136 17.20 3.35 -15.34
C LYS A 136 17.41 4.66 -14.59
N THR A 137 17.78 4.62 -13.31
CA THR A 137 18.00 5.82 -12.52
C THR A 137 19.42 6.34 -12.69
N ASP A 138 19.57 7.67 -12.71
CA ASP A 138 20.89 8.32 -12.82
C ASP A 138 21.62 8.45 -11.46
N GLU A 139 21.00 8.03 -10.36
CA GLU A 139 21.58 8.10 -9.00
C GLU A 139 22.82 7.20 -8.86
N LYS A 140 22.83 6.04 -9.53
CA LYS A 140 23.92 5.08 -9.52
C LYS A 140 24.27 4.66 -10.95
N ARG A 141 25.50 4.18 -11.16
CA ARG A 141 26.02 3.84 -12.49
C ARG A 141 25.90 2.35 -12.73
N PHE A 142 24.69 1.91 -13.08
CA PHE A 142 24.38 0.53 -13.42
C PHE A 142 24.31 0.38 -14.95
N TYR A 143 25.07 -0.56 -15.50
CA TYR A 143 25.08 -0.83 -16.93
C TYR A 143 24.64 -2.26 -17.24
N LEU A 144 23.59 -2.42 -18.06
CA LEU A 144 23.18 -3.71 -18.58
C LEU A 144 24.03 -4.09 -19.80
N PHE A 145 24.88 -5.10 -19.63
CA PHE A 145 25.73 -5.63 -20.68
C PHE A 145 25.15 -6.91 -21.29
N PHE A 146 24.87 -6.87 -22.59
CA PHE A 146 24.28 -7.98 -23.35
C PHE A 146 25.31 -9.04 -23.74
N ASN A 147 25.85 -9.73 -22.73
CA ASN A 147 26.92 -10.72 -22.89
C ASN A 147 26.53 -11.96 -23.71
N GLU A 148 25.24 -12.35 -23.73
CA GLU A 148 24.80 -13.48 -24.56
C GLU A 148 24.85 -13.19 -26.06
N PHE A 149 24.75 -11.91 -26.43
CA PHE A 149 24.77 -11.44 -27.80
C PHE A 149 26.13 -10.93 -28.24
N ARG A 150 27.13 -10.83 -27.36
CA ARG A 150 28.46 -10.39 -27.75
C ARG A 150 29.34 -11.59 -28.10
N LEU A 151 29.99 -11.54 -29.27
CA LEU A 151 30.78 -12.64 -29.82
C LEU A 151 31.87 -13.14 -28.85
N GLU A 152 32.60 -12.21 -28.23
CA GLU A 152 33.77 -12.52 -27.40
C GLU A 152 33.41 -13.02 -25.99
N THR A 153 32.19 -12.77 -25.53
CA THR A 153 31.74 -13.15 -24.17
C THR A 153 30.67 -14.23 -24.16
N HIS A 154 30.13 -14.61 -25.32
CA HIS A 154 29.17 -15.70 -25.44
C HIS A 154 29.79 -17.06 -25.09
N VAL A 155 29.22 -17.75 -24.10
CA VAL A 155 29.65 -19.09 -23.69
C VAL A 155 28.63 -20.17 -24.05
N ARG A 156 29.08 -21.26 -24.69
CA ARG A 156 28.26 -22.45 -24.96
C ARG A 156 28.24 -23.39 -23.76
N ARG A 157 27.12 -24.05 -23.52
CA ARG A 157 26.97 -25.07 -22.46
C ARG A 157 27.66 -26.37 -22.87
N ASN A 158 28.48 -26.93 -21.99
CA ASN A 158 29.12 -28.23 -22.22
C ASN A 158 28.12 -29.38 -21.94
N PRO A 159 28.32 -30.60 -22.50
CA PRO A 159 27.37 -31.71 -22.38
C PRO A 159 26.97 -32.08 -20.94
N ASP A 160 27.95 -32.12 -20.03
CA ASP A 160 27.76 -32.54 -18.63
C ASP A 160 27.74 -31.37 -17.64
N GLU A 161 27.62 -30.14 -18.14
CA GLU A 161 27.62 -28.92 -17.32
C GLU A 161 26.18 -28.54 -16.95
N SER A 162 25.93 -28.15 -15.70
CA SER A 162 24.62 -27.62 -15.31
C SER A 162 24.35 -26.25 -15.93
N ILE A 163 23.11 -25.77 -15.90
CA ILE A 163 22.83 -24.41 -16.37
C ILE A 163 23.45 -23.35 -15.45
N ASN A 164 23.53 -23.63 -14.15
CA ASN A 164 24.14 -22.76 -13.15
C ASN A 164 25.64 -22.60 -13.41
N ASP A 165 26.36 -23.73 -13.55
CA ASP A 165 27.81 -23.74 -13.84
C ASP A 165 28.15 -22.96 -15.12
N ARG A 166 27.30 -23.10 -16.16
CA ARG A 166 27.46 -22.37 -17.42
C ARG A 166 27.27 -20.86 -17.20
N ASN A 167 26.28 -20.46 -16.41
CA ASN A 167 26.01 -19.06 -16.12
C ASN A 167 27.16 -18.44 -15.32
N ASP A 168 27.66 -19.13 -14.30
CA ASP A 168 28.82 -18.69 -13.52
C ASP A 168 30.06 -18.51 -14.41
N ARG A 169 30.28 -19.45 -15.33
CA ARG A 169 31.36 -19.34 -16.32
C ARG A 169 31.15 -18.16 -17.28
N ALA A 170 29.91 -17.81 -17.61
CA ALA A 170 29.61 -16.60 -18.39
C ALA A 170 30.01 -15.33 -17.63
N VAL A 171 29.74 -15.26 -16.31
CA VAL A 171 30.15 -14.15 -15.46
C VAL A 171 31.68 -14.00 -15.46
N ARG A 172 32.42 -15.09 -15.22
CA ARG A 172 33.89 -15.10 -15.23
C ARG A 172 34.47 -14.71 -16.60
N ALA A 173 33.89 -15.22 -17.69
CA ALA A 173 34.30 -14.88 -19.05
C ALA A 173 34.15 -13.38 -19.36
N VAL A 174 33.06 -12.75 -18.90
CA VAL A 174 32.86 -11.30 -19.04
C VAL A 174 33.88 -10.51 -18.22
N ALA A 175 34.16 -10.93 -16.97
CA ALA A 175 35.14 -10.25 -16.13
C ALA A 175 36.55 -10.27 -16.75
N LYS A 176 36.94 -11.42 -17.31
CA LYS A 176 38.18 -11.56 -18.08
C LYS A 176 38.19 -10.66 -19.32
N TRP A 177 37.10 -10.66 -20.09
CA TRP A 177 36.96 -9.81 -21.26
C TRP A 177 37.06 -8.32 -20.93
N TYR A 178 36.38 -7.83 -19.89
CA TYR A 178 36.48 -6.42 -19.48
C TYR A 178 37.92 -6.05 -19.10
N THR A 179 38.61 -6.94 -18.40
CA THR A 179 40.01 -6.73 -17.99
C THR A 179 40.93 -6.58 -19.21
N GLU A 180 40.80 -7.45 -20.20
CA GLU A 180 41.58 -7.42 -21.44
C GLU A 180 41.17 -6.24 -22.34
N HIS A 181 39.87 -6.00 -22.47
CA HIS A 181 39.30 -4.94 -23.30
C HIS A 181 39.71 -3.56 -22.82
N LEU A 182 39.60 -3.26 -21.52
CA LEU A 182 39.98 -1.94 -20.99
C LEU A 182 41.48 -1.68 -21.08
N ARG A 183 42.32 -2.72 -20.94
CA ARG A 183 43.76 -2.62 -21.20
C ARG A 183 44.05 -2.24 -22.65
N ALA A 184 43.33 -2.84 -23.60
CA ALA A 184 43.48 -2.52 -25.03
C ALA A 184 42.86 -1.17 -25.42
N ALA A 185 41.74 -0.79 -24.80
CA ALA A 185 40.92 0.35 -25.19
C ALA A 185 41.29 1.67 -24.50
N ALA A 186 42.15 1.67 -23.49
CA ALA A 186 42.62 2.89 -22.85
C ALA A 186 43.50 3.72 -23.80
N LYS A 187 43.30 5.06 -23.82
CA LYS A 187 44.06 5.97 -24.69
C LYS A 187 45.57 5.85 -24.42
N ARG A 188 46.36 5.47 -25.44
CA ARG A 188 47.84 5.53 -25.41
C ARG A 188 48.26 6.97 -25.03
N GLY A 189 48.79 7.14 -23.81
CA GLY A 189 49.24 8.43 -23.28
C GLY A 189 48.49 8.96 -22.04
N LYS A 190 47.34 8.38 -21.65
CA LYS A 190 46.71 8.65 -20.33
C LYS A 190 46.43 7.33 -19.60
N LYS A 191 47.35 7.02 -18.68
CA LYS A 191 47.23 6.15 -17.48
C LYS A 191 46.83 4.67 -17.69
N GLU A 192 47.73 3.89 -18.28
CA GLU A 192 47.80 2.43 -18.04
C GLU A 192 47.89 2.09 -16.53
N LYS A 193 48.36 3.05 -15.70
CA LYS A 193 48.46 2.94 -14.24
C LYS A 193 47.14 3.10 -13.46
N ASN A 194 46.03 3.56 -14.07
CA ASN A 194 44.75 3.84 -13.37
C ASN A 194 43.56 3.00 -13.90
N LEU A 195 43.81 1.81 -14.46
CA LEU A 195 42.71 0.93 -14.86
C LEU A 195 42.01 0.32 -13.64
N PRO A 196 40.66 0.29 -13.61
CA PRO A 196 39.93 -0.34 -12.53
C PRO A 196 40.08 -1.85 -12.54
N THR A 197 40.09 -2.45 -11.36
CA THR A 197 39.98 -3.92 -11.21
C THR A 197 38.55 -4.34 -11.51
N ILE A 198 38.36 -5.46 -12.23
CA ILE A 198 37.03 -6.05 -12.44
C ILE A 198 36.82 -7.11 -11.36
N VAL A 199 35.82 -6.91 -10.51
CA VAL A 199 35.57 -7.75 -9.34
C VAL A 199 34.25 -8.48 -9.53
N VAL A 200 34.31 -9.81 -9.58
CA VAL A 200 33.12 -10.67 -9.58
C VAL A 200 32.62 -10.82 -8.15
N LEU A 201 31.33 -10.58 -7.92
CA LEU A 201 30.70 -10.86 -6.62
C LEU A 201 29.90 -12.15 -6.75
N THR A 202 30.24 -13.14 -5.92
CA THR A 202 29.60 -14.47 -5.96
C THR A 202 29.68 -15.14 -4.59
N ASP A 203 28.55 -15.58 -4.07
CA ASP A 203 28.50 -16.38 -2.84
C ASP A 203 28.65 -17.89 -3.12
N ASP A 204 28.72 -18.31 -4.40
CA ASP A 204 29.02 -19.69 -4.76
C ASP A 204 30.53 -19.99 -4.54
N LYS A 205 30.80 -20.88 -3.57
CA LYS A 205 32.14 -21.34 -3.18
C LYS A 205 32.93 -21.96 -4.35
N GLU A 206 32.25 -22.70 -5.22
CA GLU A 206 32.89 -23.34 -6.38
C GLU A 206 33.20 -22.32 -7.48
N ASN A 207 32.35 -21.31 -7.65
CA ASN A 207 32.62 -20.18 -8.54
C ASN A 207 33.84 -19.36 -8.07
N LEU A 208 33.95 -19.09 -6.76
CA LEU A 208 35.12 -18.45 -6.17
C LEU A 208 36.41 -19.24 -6.42
N ARG A 209 36.36 -20.57 -6.22
CA ARG A 209 37.50 -21.47 -6.49
C ARG A 209 37.94 -21.41 -7.95
N LYS A 210 36.99 -21.56 -8.89
CA LYS A 210 37.26 -21.49 -10.35
C LYS A 210 37.77 -20.12 -10.78
N ALA A 211 37.23 -19.03 -10.23
CA ALA A 211 37.71 -17.67 -10.53
C ALA A 211 39.19 -17.49 -10.16
N LYS A 212 39.60 -18.01 -9.00
CA LYS A 212 41.00 -18.00 -8.57
C LYS A 212 41.91 -18.78 -9.52
N GLU A 213 41.47 -19.93 -10.00
CA GLU A 213 42.21 -20.75 -10.99
C GLU A 213 42.33 -20.06 -12.35
N GLU A 214 41.30 -19.32 -12.77
CA GLU A 214 41.25 -18.58 -14.02
C GLU A 214 41.94 -17.20 -13.96
N GLY A 215 42.44 -16.78 -12.79
CA GLY A 215 43.07 -15.48 -12.58
C GLY A 215 42.08 -14.30 -12.57
N VAL A 216 40.80 -14.57 -12.30
CA VAL A 216 39.73 -13.57 -12.19
C VAL A 216 39.59 -13.15 -10.73
N THR A 217 39.56 -11.84 -10.46
CA THR A 217 39.31 -11.32 -9.11
C THR A 217 37.86 -11.54 -8.73
N ALA A 218 37.61 -12.38 -7.73
CA ALA A 218 36.28 -12.65 -7.21
C ALA A 218 36.28 -12.62 -5.67
N LEU A 219 35.19 -12.13 -5.10
CA LEU A 219 34.94 -12.06 -3.65
C LEU A 219 33.51 -12.52 -3.36
N SER A 220 33.26 -13.07 -2.17
CA SER A 220 31.89 -13.20 -1.66
C SER A 220 31.32 -11.81 -1.40
N LEU A 221 29.99 -11.70 -1.33
CA LEU A 221 29.35 -10.44 -1.02
C LEU A 221 29.76 -9.94 0.38
N SER A 222 29.85 -10.84 1.36
CA SER A 222 30.25 -10.53 2.73
C SER A 222 31.73 -10.09 2.82
N ASP A 223 32.65 -10.74 2.11
CA ASP A 223 34.07 -10.38 2.09
C ASP A 223 34.28 -8.99 1.45
N TYR A 224 33.57 -8.71 0.36
CA TYR A 224 33.64 -7.40 -0.29
C TYR A 224 33.13 -6.29 0.63
N VAL A 225 31.97 -6.50 1.27
CA VAL A 225 31.35 -5.51 2.18
C VAL A 225 32.21 -5.28 3.43
N SER A 226 32.88 -6.33 3.94
CA SER A 226 33.80 -6.22 5.08
C SER A 226 34.99 -5.29 4.82
N GLY A 227 35.33 -5.04 3.55
CA GLY A 227 36.41 -4.12 3.14
C GLY A 227 36.01 -2.66 2.96
N LEU A 228 34.74 -2.30 3.19
CA LEU A 228 34.20 -0.94 3.03
C LEU A 228 34.28 -0.14 4.35
N GLU A 229 34.29 1.20 4.28
CA GLU A 229 34.42 2.07 5.46
C GLU A 229 33.26 1.89 6.48
N ASP A 230 32.04 1.63 6.01
CA ASP A 230 30.84 1.39 6.83
C ASP A 230 30.48 -0.12 6.93
N SER A 231 31.48 -1.00 6.96
CA SER A 231 31.30 -2.45 6.91
C SER A 231 30.29 -3.00 7.92
N ASP A 232 30.35 -2.53 9.18
CA ASP A 232 29.48 -3.03 10.25
C ASP A 232 27.99 -2.82 9.95
N ARG A 233 27.64 -1.69 9.31
CA ARG A 233 26.26 -1.37 8.95
C ARG A 233 25.78 -2.13 7.73
N LEU A 234 26.65 -2.23 6.74
CA LEU A 234 26.34 -2.87 5.47
C LEU A 234 26.24 -4.40 5.63
N LEU A 235 27.03 -5.01 6.51
CA LEU A 235 26.95 -6.45 6.78
C LEU A 235 25.60 -6.85 7.37
N ASP A 236 24.92 -5.97 8.12
CA ASP A 236 23.59 -6.23 8.68
C ASP A 236 22.47 -6.21 7.60
N MET A 237 22.79 -5.81 6.36
CA MET A 237 21.89 -5.80 5.20
C MET A 237 22.02 -7.04 4.30
N ILE A 238 22.85 -8.03 4.66
CA ILE A 238 23.03 -9.28 3.91
C ILE A 238 22.04 -10.33 4.42
N ASN A 239 21.37 -11.02 3.51
CA ASN A 239 20.53 -12.17 3.83
C ASN A 239 21.39 -13.40 4.22
N GLU A 240 21.50 -13.70 5.51
CA GLU A 240 22.28 -14.83 6.03
C GLU A 240 21.52 -16.18 6.02
N SER A 241 20.25 -16.23 5.59
CA SER A 241 19.39 -17.41 5.77
C SER A 241 19.86 -18.67 4.99
N ARG A 242 20.63 -18.50 3.91
CA ARG A 242 21.16 -19.63 3.11
C ARG A 242 22.41 -20.26 3.72
N GLU A 243 23.36 -19.47 4.22
CA GLU A 243 24.60 -20.01 4.81
C GLU A 243 24.34 -20.71 6.16
N ALA A 244 23.39 -20.21 6.95
CA ALA A 244 23.02 -20.82 8.23
C ALA A 244 22.41 -22.24 8.07
N ARG A 245 21.74 -22.51 6.95
CA ARG A 245 21.18 -23.85 6.63
C ARG A 245 22.25 -24.89 6.32
N GLU A 246 23.41 -24.50 5.80
CA GLU A 246 24.53 -25.42 5.55
C GLU A 246 25.33 -25.72 6.83
N ALA A 247 25.35 -24.78 7.79
CA ALA A 247 26.12 -24.89 9.02
C ALA A 247 25.40 -25.65 10.16
N LYS A 248 24.06 -25.62 10.22
CA LYS A 248 23.29 -26.36 11.23
C LYS A 248 22.98 -27.79 10.77
N GLY A 249 23.71 -28.76 11.32
CA GLY A 249 23.30 -30.17 11.26
C GLY A 249 21.95 -30.37 11.97
N ALA A 250 20.98 -30.96 11.27
CA ALA A 250 19.61 -31.15 11.73
C ALA A 250 19.53 -31.99 13.02
N ARG A 251 19.24 -31.35 14.16
CA ARG A 251 18.85 -32.00 15.42
C ARG A 251 17.87 -31.11 16.20
N GLY A 252 16.60 -31.09 15.79
CA GLY A 252 15.50 -30.46 16.51
C GLY A 252 14.15 -31.01 16.06
N GLU A 253 13.14 -31.00 16.93
CA GLU A 253 11.76 -31.33 16.58
C GLU A 253 11.19 -30.21 15.68
N LEU A 254 10.68 -30.57 14.50
CA LEU A 254 10.22 -29.57 13.52
C LEU A 254 8.93 -28.91 14.01
N PHE A 255 8.91 -27.59 14.11
CA PHE A 255 7.76 -26.88 14.64
C PHE A 255 6.54 -26.91 13.71
N TYR A 256 6.77 -26.89 12.40
CA TYR A 256 5.69 -26.77 11.44
C TYR A 256 5.68 -27.90 10.41
N PRO A 257 4.49 -28.31 9.94
CA PRO A 257 4.37 -29.30 8.89
C PRO A 257 4.96 -28.78 7.57
N GLU A 258 5.41 -29.72 6.75
CA GLU A 258 5.92 -29.43 5.42
C GLU A 258 4.79 -28.98 4.50
N TYR A 259 5.08 -28.04 3.60
CA TYR A 259 4.14 -27.70 2.55
C TYR A 259 4.01 -28.85 1.55
N TYR A 260 2.82 -29.03 0.99
CA TYR A 260 2.62 -29.98 -0.08
C TYR A 260 3.40 -29.57 -1.33
N THR A 261 3.85 -30.56 -2.11
CA THR A 261 4.48 -30.31 -3.40
C THR A 261 3.50 -29.62 -4.35
N MET A 262 4.02 -28.81 -5.28
CA MET A 262 3.19 -28.12 -6.27
C MET A 262 2.31 -29.09 -7.08
N SER A 263 2.80 -30.31 -7.36
CA SER A 263 2.00 -31.33 -8.03
C SER A 263 0.80 -31.77 -7.19
N LYS A 264 0.99 -32.00 -5.88
CA LYS A 264 -0.10 -32.39 -4.96
C LYS A 264 -1.11 -31.25 -4.80
N ILE A 265 -0.63 -30.01 -4.66
CA ILE A 265 -1.47 -28.81 -4.60
C ILE A 265 -2.34 -28.70 -5.86
N MET A 266 -1.74 -28.78 -7.04
CA MET A 266 -2.47 -28.66 -8.32
C MET A 266 -3.50 -29.77 -8.52
N THR A 267 -3.17 -31.02 -8.13
CA THR A 267 -4.11 -32.13 -8.17
C THR A 267 -5.28 -31.92 -7.21
N GLY A 268 -5.01 -31.50 -5.97
CA GLY A 268 -6.06 -31.25 -4.96
C GLY A 268 -6.98 -30.09 -5.33
N LEU A 269 -6.44 -29.00 -5.89
CA LEU A 269 -7.23 -27.88 -6.40
C LEU A 269 -8.16 -28.30 -7.54
N ARG A 270 -7.67 -29.14 -8.48
CA ARG A 270 -8.50 -29.67 -9.58
C ARG A 270 -9.56 -30.66 -9.10
N ALA A 271 -9.24 -31.46 -8.07
CA ALA A 271 -10.17 -32.39 -7.46
C ALA A 271 -11.20 -31.73 -6.52
N GLY A 272 -11.02 -30.43 -6.20
CA GLY A 272 -11.86 -29.70 -5.25
C GLY A 272 -11.65 -30.11 -3.79
N THR A 273 -10.60 -30.87 -3.47
CA THR A 273 -10.28 -31.28 -2.10
C THR A 273 -9.42 -30.25 -1.36
N LEU A 274 -8.79 -29.34 -2.10
CA LEU A 274 -8.08 -28.18 -1.58
C LEU A 274 -8.69 -26.90 -2.15
N HIS A 275 -8.58 -25.81 -1.40
CA HIS A 275 -9.08 -24.51 -1.83
C HIS A 275 -8.00 -23.45 -1.71
N GLN A 276 -8.01 -22.47 -2.62
CA GLN A 276 -7.07 -21.35 -2.62
C GLN A 276 -7.80 -20.06 -2.22
N GLY A 277 -7.19 -19.26 -1.35
CA GLY A 277 -7.73 -17.98 -0.92
C GLY A 277 -6.66 -17.07 -0.30
N VAL A 278 -7.07 -15.88 0.13
CA VAL A 278 -6.18 -14.93 0.82
C VAL A 278 -6.30 -15.14 2.33
N PHE A 279 -5.17 -15.32 3.00
CA PHE A 279 -5.10 -15.45 4.46
C PHE A 279 -5.20 -14.09 5.14
N ASN A 280 -6.11 -13.94 6.09
CA ASN A 280 -6.29 -12.70 6.86
C ASN A 280 -6.20 -13.01 8.35
N VAL A 281 -5.29 -12.34 9.06
CA VAL A 281 -5.15 -12.49 10.52
C VAL A 281 -6.08 -11.52 11.23
N SER A 282 -6.71 -11.97 12.31
CA SER A 282 -7.58 -11.14 13.15
C SER A 282 -6.77 -10.04 13.84
N PRO A 283 -7.25 -8.78 13.83
CA PRO A 283 -6.58 -7.69 14.55
C PRO A 283 -6.70 -7.82 16.08
N TYR A 284 -7.58 -8.67 16.60
CA TYR A 284 -7.82 -8.87 18.03
C TYR A 284 -7.25 -10.18 18.58
N ASN A 285 -6.93 -11.15 17.70
CA ASN A 285 -6.37 -12.44 18.09
C ASN A 285 -5.34 -12.91 17.05
N TYR A 286 -4.06 -12.84 17.38
CA TYR A 286 -2.97 -13.21 16.44
C TYR A 286 -2.93 -14.72 16.12
N LEU A 287 -3.59 -15.56 16.93
CA LEU A 287 -3.72 -17.00 16.70
C LEU A 287 -4.93 -17.35 15.82
N GLU A 288 -5.78 -16.38 15.50
CA GLU A 288 -6.95 -16.56 14.66
C GLU A 288 -6.76 -15.89 13.30
N GLY A 289 -6.91 -16.69 12.26
CA GLY A 289 -6.96 -16.25 10.88
C GLY A 289 -8.22 -16.72 10.16
N SER A 290 -8.47 -16.16 9.00
CA SER A 290 -9.57 -16.55 8.13
C SER A 290 -9.14 -16.57 6.67
N VAL A 291 -9.77 -17.46 5.89
CA VAL A 291 -9.59 -17.54 4.44
C VAL A 291 -10.95 -17.58 3.76
N SER A 292 -11.24 -16.58 2.95
CA SER A 292 -12.41 -16.57 2.08
C SER A 292 -12.12 -17.34 0.80
N VAL A 293 -13.01 -18.27 0.45
CA VAL A 293 -12.92 -19.10 -0.75
C VAL A 293 -14.28 -19.17 -1.42
N ALA A 294 -14.33 -19.23 -2.76
CA ALA A 294 -15.59 -19.19 -3.51
C ALA A 294 -16.52 -20.39 -3.25
N ALA A 295 -15.99 -21.50 -2.71
CA ALA A 295 -16.76 -22.71 -2.43
C ALA A 295 -17.57 -22.64 -1.12
N PHE A 296 -17.36 -21.62 -0.28
CA PHE A 296 -18.00 -21.48 1.02
C PHE A 296 -18.52 -20.05 1.20
N ASP A 297 -19.75 -19.92 1.70
CA ASP A 297 -20.39 -18.61 1.89
C ASP A 297 -19.78 -17.81 3.06
N LYS A 298 -19.26 -18.50 4.07
CA LYS A 298 -18.60 -17.90 5.24
C LYS A 298 -17.08 -18.14 5.15
N PRO A 299 -16.25 -17.18 5.59
CA PRO A 299 -14.81 -17.38 5.69
C PRO A 299 -14.47 -18.59 6.56
N LEU A 300 -13.50 -19.39 6.14
CA LEU A 300 -13.02 -20.56 6.87
C LEU A 300 -12.05 -20.13 7.96
N ILE A 301 -12.26 -20.58 9.20
CA ILE A 301 -11.44 -20.18 10.35
C ILE A 301 -10.16 -21.03 10.40
N ILE A 302 -9.03 -20.39 10.63
CA ILE A 302 -7.73 -21.02 10.84
C ILE A 302 -7.25 -20.66 12.24
N LEU A 303 -7.14 -21.66 13.12
CA LEU A 303 -6.83 -21.46 14.54
C LEU A 303 -5.49 -22.07 14.91
N GLY A 304 -4.62 -21.27 15.52
CA GLY A 304 -3.30 -21.64 16.00
C GLY A 304 -2.19 -21.49 14.94
N ARG A 305 -0.95 -21.38 15.42
CA ARG A 305 0.26 -21.25 14.58
C ARG A 305 0.46 -22.46 13.68
N GLU A 306 0.21 -23.67 14.20
CA GLU A 306 0.34 -24.92 13.44
C GLU A 306 -0.53 -24.93 12.18
N ASN A 307 -1.82 -24.61 12.32
CA ASN A 307 -2.76 -24.57 11.20
C ASN A 307 -2.54 -23.36 10.29
N SER A 308 -2.04 -22.24 10.83
CA SER A 308 -1.62 -21.10 10.01
C SER A 308 -0.36 -21.41 9.19
N ASN A 309 0.46 -22.36 9.65
CA ASN A 309 1.60 -22.95 8.94
C ASN A 309 2.50 -21.90 8.25
N ARG A 310 3.09 -21.01 9.06
CA ARG A 310 4.02 -19.95 8.60
C ARG A 310 3.43 -19.03 7.51
N ALA A 311 2.10 -18.84 7.48
CA ALA A 311 1.44 -17.85 6.62
C ALA A 311 1.36 -16.49 7.32
N ILE A 312 1.41 -15.41 6.53
CA ILE A 312 1.25 -14.03 7.00
C ILE A 312 0.03 -13.41 6.34
N SER A 313 -0.61 -12.44 7.01
CA SER A 313 -1.77 -11.73 6.46
C SER A 313 -1.50 -11.18 5.05
N GLY A 314 -2.41 -11.47 4.13
CA GLY A 314 -2.33 -11.15 2.70
C GLY A 314 -1.69 -12.22 1.83
N ASP A 315 -1.09 -13.29 2.40
CA ASP A 315 -0.57 -14.41 1.62
C ASP A 315 -1.71 -15.10 0.83
N VAL A 316 -1.41 -15.53 -0.40
CA VAL A 316 -2.29 -16.42 -1.15
C VAL A 316 -1.93 -17.86 -0.76
N VAL A 317 -2.82 -18.47 0.00
CA VAL A 317 -2.61 -19.79 0.62
C VAL A 317 -3.51 -20.84 -0.01
N VAL A 318 -3.09 -22.10 0.13
CA VAL A 318 -3.90 -23.28 -0.16
C VAL A 318 -4.22 -23.97 1.15
N ILE A 319 -5.50 -24.26 1.35
CA ILE A 319 -6.05 -24.80 2.59
C ILE A 319 -6.74 -26.14 2.37
N GLU A 320 -6.72 -26.93 3.43
CA GLU A 320 -7.43 -28.20 3.59
C GLU A 320 -8.47 -28.02 4.71
N VAL A 321 -9.74 -28.27 4.40
CA VAL A 321 -10.82 -28.16 5.39
C VAL A 321 -10.70 -29.31 6.38
N LEU A 322 -10.77 -29.00 7.67
CA LEU A 322 -10.67 -30.00 8.73
C LEU A 322 -11.97 -30.81 8.85
N PRO A 323 -11.89 -32.05 9.35
CA PRO A 323 -13.05 -32.86 9.71
C PRO A 323 -14.05 -32.12 10.62
N LYS A 324 -15.35 -32.46 10.53
CA LYS A 324 -16.43 -31.77 11.25
C LYS A 324 -16.27 -31.80 12.78
N ASP A 325 -15.65 -32.83 13.31
CA ASP A 325 -15.30 -32.97 14.73
C ASP A 325 -14.24 -31.96 15.20
N GLN A 326 -13.56 -31.29 14.28
CA GLN A 326 -12.53 -30.27 14.57
C GLN A 326 -13.00 -28.85 14.26
N TRP A 327 -14.28 -28.68 13.92
CA TRP A 327 -14.89 -27.38 13.69
C TRP A 327 -15.05 -26.64 15.02
N LYS A 328 -14.82 -25.32 15.00
CA LYS A 328 -14.74 -24.48 16.19
C LYS A 328 -15.54 -23.20 15.99
N ALA A 329 -15.91 -22.57 17.10
CA ALA A 329 -16.51 -21.24 17.10
C ALA A 329 -15.40 -20.15 17.02
N PRO A 330 -15.73 -18.94 16.52
CA PRO A 330 -14.83 -17.78 16.58
C PRO A 330 -14.43 -17.44 18.03
N SER A 331 -13.24 -16.88 18.23
CA SER A 331 -12.78 -16.49 19.57
C SER A 331 -13.53 -15.25 20.07
N THR A 332 -13.94 -15.29 21.34
CA THR A 332 -14.54 -14.16 22.07
C THR A 332 -13.51 -13.42 22.94
N LYS A 333 -12.23 -13.83 22.90
CA LYS A 333 -11.15 -13.24 23.68
C LYS A 333 -10.23 -12.39 22.81
N ILE A 334 -9.76 -11.29 23.38
CA ILE A 334 -8.66 -10.51 22.83
C ILE A 334 -7.35 -11.19 23.24
N VAL A 335 -6.53 -11.58 22.26
CA VAL A 335 -5.26 -12.28 22.47
C VAL A 335 -4.17 -11.58 21.66
N GLU A 336 -3.21 -10.99 22.36
CA GLU A 336 -2.09 -10.30 21.74
C GLU A 336 -0.80 -11.11 21.85
N GLU A 337 0.03 -11.06 20.81
CA GLU A 337 1.29 -11.80 20.76
C GLU A 337 2.22 -11.41 21.92
N GLU A 338 2.23 -10.13 22.28
CA GLU A 338 3.10 -9.56 23.31
C GLU A 338 2.81 -10.10 24.71
N ALA A 339 1.53 -10.29 25.05
CA ALA A 339 1.14 -10.82 26.35
C ALA A 339 1.55 -12.31 26.49
N VAL A 340 1.52 -13.05 25.38
CA VAL A 340 1.77 -14.49 25.36
C VAL A 340 3.26 -14.81 25.25
N THR A 341 3.98 -14.09 24.38
CA THR A 341 5.38 -14.34 23.98
C THR A 341 6.39 -13.37 24.58
N LYS A 342 6.03 -12.67 25.68
CA LYS A 342 6.90 -11.68 26.34
C LYS A 342 8.26 -12.23 26.78
N ASN A 343 8.30 -13.52 27.12
CA ASN A 343 9.47 -14.20 27.67
C ASN A 343 10.25 -14.99 26.63
N ASP A 344 9.86 -14.94 25.36
CA ASP A 344 10.55 -15.64 24.29
C ASP A 344 11.92 -15.01 24.07
N ASN A 345 12.95 -15.85 23.92
CA ASN A 345 14.32 -15.41 23.65
C ASN A 345 14.68 -15.69 22.18
N PRO A 346 15.19 -14.71 21.42
CA PRO A 346 15.55 -14.91 20.00
C PRO A 346 16.67 -15.95 19.78
N GLU A 347 17.51 -16.21 20.78
CA GLU A 347 18.67 -17.12 20.67
C GLU A 347 18.38 -18.56 21.15
N SER A 348 17.32 -18.80 21.92
CA SER A 348 17.09 -20.07 22.65
C SER A 348 15.91 -20.91 22.14
N GLU A 349 15.67 -20.95 20.82
CA GLU A 349 14.54 -21.71 20.23
C GLU A 349 14.73 -23.24 20.21
N ASP A 350 15.97 -23.73 20.23
CA ASP A 350 16.31 -25.14 19.94
C ASP A 350 15.75 -26.17 20.97
N THR A 351 15.07 -25.72 22.03
CA THR A 351 14.50 -26.56 23.11
C THR A 351 13.00 -26.37 23.40
N GLU A 352 12.30 -25.45 22.72
CA GLU A 352 10.88 -25.21 22.98
C GLU A 352 9.97 -25.93 21.95
N THR A 353 8.67 -26.07 22.25
CA THR A 353 7.64 -26.64 21.35
C THR A 353 6.90 -25.55 20.54
N VAL A 354 6.17 -25.94 19.48
CA VAL A 354 5.48 -25.02 18.52
C VAL A 354 4.54 -24.05 19.21
N VAL A 355 3.85 -24.61 20.19
CA VAL A 355 2.80 -24.00 20.97
C VAL A 355 3.32 -24.04 22.40
N THR A 356 3.70 -22.88 22.92
CA THR A 356 4.10 -22.75 24.32
C THR A 356 2.98 -23.25 25.23
N GLU A 357 3.27 -23.68 26.45
CA GLU A 357 2.22 -24.15 27.36
C GLU A 357 1.16 -23.05 27.64
N ARG A 358 1.55 -21.77 27.54
CA ARG A 358 0.66 -20.61 27.60
C ARG A 358 -0.27 -20.53 26.38
N GLU A 359 0.27 -20.64 25.16
CA GLU A 359 -0.54 -20.70 23.94
C GLU A 359 -1.45 -21.93 23.93
N ARG A 360 -0.96 -23.07 24.43
CA ARG A 360 -1.73 -24.31 24.52
C ARG A 360 -2.88 -24.15 25.50
N LYS A 361 -2.68 -23.50 26.64
CA LYS A 361 -3.76 -23.16 27.59
C LYS A 361 -4.77 -22.21 26.97
N ALA A 362 -4.32 -21.13 26.30
CA ALA A 362 -5.21 -20.20 25.60
C ALA A 362 -6.07 -20.93 24.55
N LEU A 363 -5.46 -21.77 23.71
CA LEU A 363 -6.16 -22.57 22.70
C LEU A 363 -7.04 -23.68 23.32
N GLN A 364 -6.61 -24.34 24.40
CA GLN A 364 -7.37 -25.41 25.05
C GLN A 364 -8.58 -24.88 25.81
N GLU A 365 -8.49 -23.70 26.42
CA GLU A 365 -9.65 -23.02 26.99
C GLU A 365 -10.68 -22.68 25.91
N GLU A 366 -10.23 -22.19 24.75
CA GLU A 366 -11.09 -21.96 23.58
C GLU A 366 -11.73 -23.27 23.08
N VAL A 367 -10.96 -24.36 22.97
CA VAL A 367 -11.47 -25.68 22.51
C VAL A 367 -12.46 -26.30 23.50
N LYS A 368 -12.15 -26.28 24.80
CA LYS A 368 -13.03 -26.86 25.84
C LYS A 368 -14.37 -26.15 25.88
N LYS A 369 -14.39 -24.82 25.69
CA LYS A 369 -15.63 -24.06 25.60
C LYS A 369 -16.38 -24.39 24.30
N ALA A 370 -15.73 -24.48 23.13
CA ALA A 370 -16.39 -24.79 21.85
C ALA A 370 -17.07 -26.19 21.77
N HIS A 371 -16.75 -27.10 22.69
CA HIS A 371 -17.36 -28.44 22.78
C HIS A 371 -18.13 -28.68 24.09
N GLY A 372 -18.26 -27.66 24.94
CA GLY A 372 -19.05 -27.74 26.17
C GLY A 372 -20.55 -27.79 25.86
N LYS A 373 -21.33 -28.55 26.65
CA LYS A 373 -22.80 -28.61 26.53
C LYS A 373 -23.51 -27.27 26.74
N ASN A 374 -22.79 -26.26 27.27
CA ASN A 374 -23.24 -24.87 27.48
C ASN A 374 -22.57 -23.89 26.50
N SER A 375 -22.03 -24.33 25.36
CA SER A 375 -21.38 -23.43 24.39
C SER A 375 -22.40 -22.81 23.44
N GLU A 376 -22.67 -21.53 23.63
CA GLU A 376 -23.71 -20.74 22.93
C GLU A 376 -23.31 -20.28 21.50
N GLY A 377 -22.30 -20.90 20.88
CA GLY A 377 -21.85 -20.60 19.51
C GLY A 377 -21.97 -21.80 18.56
N LYS A 378 -22.56 -21.61 17.36
CA LYS A 378 -22.61 -22.68 16.34
C LYS A 378 -21.20 -22.95 15.78
N PRO A 379 -20.70 -24.20 15.80
CA PRO A 379 -19.38 -24.52 15.27
C PRO A 379 -19.32 -24.19 13.77
N GLN A 380 -18.26 -23.50 13.36
CA GLN A 380 -18.01 -23.11 11.97
C GLN A 380 -16.89 -23.96 11.36
N PRO A 381 -16.90 -24.15 10.02
CA PRO A 381 -15.84 -24.89 9.36
C PRO A 381 -14.45 -24.30 9.59
N THR A 382 -13.55 -25.15 10.07
CA THR A 382 -12.13 -24.82 10.30
C THR A 382 -11.25 -25.42 9.22
N ALA A 383 -10.10 -24.80 8.96
CA ALA A 383 -9.15 -25.24 7.95
C ALA A 383 -7.70 -25.08 8.42
N LYS A 384 -6.78 -25.76 7.73
CA LYS A 384 -5.33 -25.60 7.89
C LYS A 384 -4.66 -25.22 6.57
N VAL A 385 -3.61 -24.42 6.63
CA VAL A 385 -2.77 -24.06 5.48
C VAL A 385 -1.80 -25.20 5.17
N VAL A 386 -1.84 -25.68 3.94
CA VAL A 386 -0.99 -26.77 3.44
C VAL A 386 0.05 -26.30 2.41
N GLY A 387 -0.03 -25.05 1.98
CA GLY A 387 0.93 -24.45 1.06
C GLY A 387 0.70 -22.95 0.88
N VAL A 388 1.76 -22.23 0.50
CA VAL A 388 1.70 -20.80 0.17
C VAL A 388 2.06 -20.64 -1.30
N VAL A 389 1.10 -20.17 -2.10
CA VAL A 389 1.25 -20.00 -3.57
C VAL A 389 1.94 -18.69 -3.90
N LYS A 390 1.62 -17.63 -3.13
CA LYS A 390 2.22 -16.31 -3.30
C LYS A 390 2.37 -15.64 -1.93
N ARG A 391 3.60 -15.24 -1.60
CA ARG A 391 3.92 -14.44 -0.41
C ARG A 391 3.50 -12.99 -0.60
N ASN A 392 3.09 -12.37 0.49
CA ASN A 392 2.84 -10.94 0.66
C ASN A 392 3.94 -10.26 1.49
N TRP A 393 5.17 -10.78 1.40
CA TRP A 393 6.34 -10.19 2.05
C TRP A 393 6.70 -8.86 1.39
N ARG A 394 7.05 -7.89 2.24
CA ARG A 394 7.44 -6.53 1.86
C ARG A 394 8.52 -6.02 2.82
N GLN A 395 8.91 -4.77 2.64
CA GLN A 395 9.63 -4.06 3.68
C GLN A 395 8.64 -3.73 4.82
N TYR A 396 9.03 -4.06 6.04
CA TYR A 396 8.23 -3.87 7.24
C TYR A 396 8.90 -2.82 8.12
N VAL A 397 8.10 -1.87 8.60
CA VAL A 397 8.58 -0.91 9.59
C VAL A 397 8.35 -1.48 10.98
N GLY A 398 9.35 -1.34 11.85
CA GLY A 398 9.27 -1.82 13.22
C GLY A 398 10.31 -1.15 14.12
N HIS A 399 10.50 -1.71 15.31
CA HIS A 399 11.57 -1.33 16.23
C HIS A 399 12.09 -2.57 16.96
N VAL A 400 13.29 -2.46 17.52
CA VAL A 400 13.92 -3.55 18.28
C VAL A 400 13.19 -3.73 19.62
N ASP A 401 12.86 -4.97 19.96
CA ASP A 401 12.31 -5.34 21.27
C ASP A 401 13.40 -5.17 22.34
N SER A 402 13.21 -4.24 23.28
CA SER A 402 14.18 -3.97 24.36
C SER A 402 14.46 -5.22 25.21
N GLY A 403 13.45 -6.08 25.41
CA GLY A 403 13.59 -7.33 26.15
C GLY A 403 14.44 -8.39 25.43
N SER A 404 14.71 -8.20 24.14
CA SER A 404 15.52 -9.12 23.33
C SER A 404 17.00 -8.75 23.27
N THR A 405 17.37 -7.59 23.80
CA THR A 405 18.79 -7.16 23.87
C THR A 405 19.44 -7.70 25.14
N GLY A 406 20.62 -8.31 25.02
CA GLY A 406 21.31 -8.91 26.17
C GLY A 406 21.68 -7.86 27.23
N ALA A 407 21.38 -8.14 28.50
CA ALA A 407 21.70 -7.27 29.65
C ALA A 407 23.20 -7.06 29.91
N GLN A 408 24.08 -7.67 29.09
CA GLN A 408 25.54 -7.52 29.18
C GLN A 408 26.09 -7.12 27.81
N GLY A 409 26.57 -5.87 27.68
CA GLY A 409 27.44 -5.51 26.57
C GLY A 409 27.37 -4.08 26.05
N THR A 410 27.40 -3.06 26.92
CA THR A 410 27.66 -1.66 26.54
C THR A 410 29.08 -1.41 25.98
N SER A 411 29.81 -2.42 25.49
CA SER A 411 31.22 -2.26 25.10
C SER A 411 31.75 -3.18 23.99
N GLY A 412 30.91 -3.83 23.18
CA GLY A 412 31.41 -4.60 22.02
C GLY A 412 30.45 -4.71 20.85
N ARG A 413 30.94 -4.45 19.63
CA ARG A 413 30.25 -4.68 18.34
C ARG A 413 30.13 -6.17 18.00
N ARG A 414 29.61 -6.98 18.93
CA ARG A 414 29.38 -8.41 18.70
C ARG A 414 28.03 -8.58 18.01
N GLN A 415 27.97 -9.45 17.01
CA GLN A 415 26.72 -9.81 16.34
C GLN A 415 25.80 -10.52 17.35
N GLN A 416 24.58 -10.01 17.49
CA GLN A 416 23.53 -10.54 18.39
C GLN A 416 22.25 -10.78 17.58
N THR A 417 21.41 -11.71 18.03
CA THR A 417 20.07 -11.90 17.44
C THR A 417 19.04 -11.17 18.29
N VAL A 418 18.27 -10.28 17.69
CA VAL A 418 17.21 -9.49 18.35
C VAL A 418 15.86 -9.76 17.70
N PHE A 419 14.78 -9.48 18.44
CA PHE A 419 13.45 -9.40 17.84
C PHE A 419 13.17 -8.00 17.35
N VAL A 420 12.67 -7.90 16.13
CA VAL A 420 12.05 -6.69 15.59
C VAL A 420 10.55 -6.86 15.64
N LEU A 421 9.86 -5.85 16.14
CA LEU A 421 8.42 -5.78 16.33
C LEU A 421 7.81 -4.94 15.21
N PRO A 422 7.15 -5.56 14.20
CA PRO A 422 6.51 -4.80 13.13
C PRO A 422 5.37 -3.91 13.62
N MET A 423 5.18 -2.77 12.96
CA MET A 423 4.04 -1.87 13.20
C MET A 423 2.69 -2.55 12.91
N ASP A 424 2.63 -3.40 11.87
CA ASP A 424 1.46 -4.24 11.61
C ASP A 424 1.38 -5.38 12.64
N LYS A 425 0.38 -5.32 13.52
CA LYS A 425 0.12 -6.34 14.54
C LYS A 425 -0.21 -7.72 13.93
N ARG A 426 -0.55 -7.79 12.64
CA ARG A 426 -0.85 -9.04 11.92
C ARG A 426 0.39 -9.75 11.38
N VAL A 427 1.56 -9.13 11.48
CA VAL A 427 2.86 -9.71 11.10
C VAL A 427 3.59 -10.08 12.38
N PRO A 428 4.05 -11.34 12.57
CA PRO A 428 4.71 -11.79 13.80
C PRO A 428 6.05 -11.06 14.04
N LYS A 429 6.65 -11.26 15.23
CA LYS A 429 8.02 -10.80 15.51
C LYS A 429 8.99 -11.37 14.46
N ILE A 430 9.98 -10.57 14.05
CA ILE A 430 11.00 -10.96 13.06
C ILE A 430 12.35 -11.06 13.77
N ARG A 431 13.07 -12.17 13.60
CA ARG A 431 14.43 -12.31 14.12
C ARG A 431 15.41 -11.64 13.17
N VAL A 432 16.21 -10.72 13.69
CA VAL A 432 17.23 -10.00 12.95
C VAL A 432 18.57 -10.16 13.66
N ARG A 433 19.60 -10.52 12.92
CA ARG A 433 20.98 -10.49 13.41
C ARG A 433 21.59 -9.14 13.13
N THR A 434 22.14 -8.49 14.14
CA THR A 434 22.74 -7.17 13.99
C THR A 434 23.93 -6.98 14.92
N ARG A 435 24.92 -6.21 14.47
CA ARG A 435 26.03 -5.71 15.31
C ARG A 435 25.71 -4.39 15.99
N GLN A 436 24.58 -3.77 15.63
CA GLN A 436 24.15 -2.42 16.01
C GLN A 436 22.96 -2.45 16.99
N ALA A 437 22.73 -3.55 17.70
CA ALA A 437 21.57 -3.71 18.57
C ALA A 437 21.37 -2.51 19.52
N ALA A 438 22.45 -2.01 20.12
CA ALA A 438 22.42 -0.85 21.02
C ALA A 438 22.02 0.46 20.33
N ASP A 439 22.49 0.68 19.10
CA ASP A 439 22.24 1.92 18.34
C ASP A 439 20.82 1.95 17.75
N LEU A 440 20.27 0.77 17.42
CA LEU A 440 18.93 0.62 16.86
C LEU A 440 17.82 0.64 17.93
N LEU A 441 18.16 0.49 19.22
CA LEU A 441 17.21 0.64 20.31
C LEU A 441 16.62 2.06 20.32
N GLY A 442 15.29 2.15 20.45
CA GLY A 442 14.61 3.43 20.46
C GLY A 442 14.44 4.09 19.09
N GLN A 443 14.82 3.41 18.00
CA GLN A 443 14.67 3.89 16.63
C GLN A 443 13.57 3.13 15.87
N ARG A 444 12.94 3.82 14.93
CA ARG A 444 12.17 3.20 13.84
C ARG A 444 13.15 2.63 12.83
N ILE A 445 12.98 1.37 12.49
CA ILE A 445 13.83 0.67 11.53
C ILE A 445 12.99 0.02 10.45
N LEU A 446 13.60 -0.14 9.28
CA LEU A 446 13.05 -0.86 8.15
C LEU A 446 13.75 -2.21 8.03
N VAL A 447 12.98 -3.29 7.98
CA VAL A 447 13.48 -4.67 7.86
C VAL A 447 12.73 -5.40 6.76
N THR A 448 13.25 -6.55 6.32
CA THR A 448 12.50 -7.46 5.44
C THR A 448 12.60 -8.89 5.92
N ILE A 449 11.62 -9.72 5.55
CA ILE A 449 11.60 -11.14 5.88
C ILE A 449 12.32 -11.91 4.77
N ASP A 450 13.29 -12.71 5.16
CA ASP A 450 14.10 -13.52 4.25
C ASP A 450 13.54 -14.94 4.12
N ALA A 451 13.23 -15.57 5.25
CA ALA A 451 12.78 -16.94 5.32
C ALA A 451 11.94 -17.18 6.58
N TRP A 452 11.19 -18.29 6.56
CA TRP A 452 10.56 -18.83 7.76
C TRP A 452 10.68 -20.35 7.73
N ASP A 453 11.70 -20.83 8.42
CA ASP A 453 12.04 -22.25 8.46
C ASP A 453 11.07 -23.04 9.34
N ARG A 454 11.01 -24.36 9.09
CA ARG A 454 10.07 -25.25 9.80
C ARG A 454 10.48 -25.50 11.24
N ASP A 455 11.76 -25.33 11.55
CA ASP A 455 12.41 -25.47 12.85
C ASP A 455 12.58 -24.11 13.55
N SER A 456 11.90 -23.06 13.10
CA SER A 456 11.85 -21.79 13.83
C SER A 456 10.43 -21.28 14.06
N ARG A 457 10.15 -20.81 15.28
CA ARG A 457 8.86 -20.22 15.66
C ARG A 457 8.62 -18.90 14.93
N TYR A 458 9.68 -18.11 14.69
CA TYR A 458 9.62 -16.77 14.09
C TYR A 458 10.33 -16.68 12.73
N PRO A 459 9.85 -15.84 11.80
CA PRO A 459 10.58 -15.57 10.57
C PRO A 459 11.94 -14.93 10.84
N THR A 460 12.91 -15.23 9.98
CA THR A 460 14.20 -14.55 9.93
C THR A 460 14.16 -13.43 8.91
N GLY A 461 14.90 -12.36 9.19
CA GLY A 461 15.00 -11.19 8.33
C GLY A 461 16.29 -10.43 8.56
N HIS A 462 16.50 -9.40 7.74
CA HIS A 462 17.66 -8.52 7.83
C HIS A 462 17.25 -7.04 7.93
N PHE A 463 18.18 -6.23 8.42
CA PHE A 463 18.02 -4.80 8.57
C PHE A 463 18.29 -4.09 7.24
N ILE A 464 17.49 -3.07 6.91
CA ILE A 464 17.68 -2.26 5.70
C ILE A 464 18.24 -0.89 6.06
N ARG A 465 17.51 -0.13 6.89
CA ARG A 465 17.95 1.20 7.36
C ARG A 465 17.17 1.68 8.58
N SER A 466 17.73 2.66 9.28
CA SER A 466 17.03 3.42 10.32
C SER A 466 16.25 4.57 9.70
N LEU A 467 15.07 4.86 10.24
CA LEU A 467 14.19 5.97 9.87
C LEU A 467 14.31 7.15 10.85
N GLY A 468 14.93 6.94 12.01
CA GLY A 468 15.09 7.93 13.08
C GLY A 468 14.49 7.50 14.41
N GLU A 469 14.56 8.38 15.41
CA GLU A 469 14.08 8.11 16.77
C GLU A 469 12.55 7.99 16.85
N LEU A 470 12.08 7.09 17.73
CA LEU A 470 10.65 6.92 18.03
C LEU A 470 10.02 8.25 18.51
N GLU A 471 8.73 8.42 18.24
CA GLU A 471 7.94 9.64 18.52
C GLU A 471 8.33 10.89 17.70
N THR A 472 9.46 10.91 16.98
CA THR A 472 9.79 12.06 16.14
C THR A 472 8.86 12.14 14.93
N LYS A 473 8.39 13.36 14.63
CA LYS A 473 7.48 13.62 13.51
C LYS A 473 8.04 13.07 12.19
N GLY A 474 9.31 13.31 11.91
CA GLY A 474 9.98 12.82 10.70
C GLY A 474 9.93 11.30 10.57
N ALA A 475 10.36 10.57 11.60
CA ALA A 475 10.42 9.11 11.57
C ALA A 475 9.03 8.47 11.51
N GLU A 476 8.05 8.96 12.29
CA GLU A 476 6.70 8.37 12.32
C GLU A 476 5.92 8.63 11.03
N THR A 477 6.06 9.81 10.42
CA THR A 477 5.46 10.08 9.10
C THR A 477 6.08 9.20 8.01
N GLU A 478 7.40 9.06 7.98
CA GLU A 478 8.07 8.20 6.98
C GLU A 478 7.73 6.72 7.19
N ALA A 479 7.73 6.27 8.45
CA ALA A 479 7.30 4.93 8.85
C ALA A 479 5.89 4.61 8.34
N LEU A 480 4.94 5.52 8.57
CA LEU A 480 3.57 5.37 8.11
C LEU A 480 3.47 5.28 6.58
N LEU A 481 4.20 6.13 5.85
CA LEU A 481 4.22 6.13 4.39
C LEU A 481 4.74 4.79 3.83
N LEU A 482 5.83 4.26 4.40
CA LEU A 482 6.39 2.97 4.01
C LEU A 482 5.46 1.80 4.35
N GLU A 483 4.84 1.83 5.53
CA GLU A 483 3.95 0.77 6.02
C GLU A 483 2.73 0.57 5.10
N TYR A 484 2.24 1.66 4.51
CA TYR A 484 1.15 1.63 3.53
C TYR A 484 1.62 1.73 2.07
N ASP A 485 2.90 1.47 1.78
CA ASP A 485 3.46 1.48 0.41
C ASP A 485 3.06 2.76 -0.37
N VAL A 486 3.24 3.92 0.25
CA VAL A 486 3.04 5.23 -0.37
C VAL A 486 4.35 5.71 -0.96
N GLN A 487 4.38 6.02 -2.25
CA GLN A 487 5.59 6.54 -2.92
C GLN A 487 5.78 8.02 -2.58
N TYR A 488 6.69 8.31 -1.65
CA TYR A 488 6.95 9.67 -1.15
C TYR A 488 8.28 10.27 -1.66
N LYS A 489 9.06 9.50 -2.42
CA LYS A 489 10.31 9.99 -3.00
C LYS A 489 10.04 11.15 -3.98
N PRO A 490 11.01 12.08 -4.14
CA PRO A 490 10.94 13.10 -5.17
C PRO A 490 10.75 12.50 -6.57
N PHE A 491 10.15 13.27 -7.47
CA PHE A 491 9.94 12.85 -8.85
C PHE A 491 11.29 12.67 -9.56
N PRO A 492 11.52 11.53 -10.26
CA PRO A 492 12.74 11.32 -11.02
C PRO A 492 12.92 12.35 -12.14
N LYS A 493 14.17 12.61 -12.55
CA LYS A 493 14.48 13.57 -13.63
C LYS A 493 13.72 13.26 -14.94
N ALA A 494 13.63 11.99 -15.33
CA ALA A 494 12.86 11.58 -16.52
C ALA A 494 11.38 12.01 -16.48
N VAL A 495 10.79 12.12 -15.27
CA VAL A 495 9.43 12.65 -15.07
C VAL A 495 9.41 14.16 -15.20
N LEU A 496 10.38 14.85 -14.61
CA LEU A 496 10.49 16.31 -14.67
C LEU A 496 10.78 16.81 -16.09
N ASP A 497 11.56 16.08 -16.88
CA ASP A 497 11.85 16.38 -18.28
C ASP A 497 10.60 16.27 -19.19
N CYS A 498 9.50 15.70 -18.69
CA CYS A 498 8.20 15.69 -19.38
C CYS A 498 7.35 16.95 -19.10
N LEU A 499 7.78 17.85 -18.21
CA LEU A 499 7.07 19.10 -17.92
C LEU A 499 7.21 20.10 -19.08
N PRO A 500 6.23 21.01 -19.26
CA PRO A 500 6.36 22.09 -20.24
C PRO A 500 7.61 22.93 -19.98
N PRO A 501 8.41 23.24 -21.02
CA PRO A 501 9.65 23.99 -20.86
C PRO A 501 9.44 25.42 -20.34
N GLU A 502 8.26 25.99 -20.55
CA GLU A 502 7.87 27.31 -20.04
C GLU A 502 7.71 27.34 -18.51
N GLY A 503 7.57 26.19 -17.85
CA GLY A 503 7.38 26.13 -16.41
C GLY A 503 6.13 26.90 -15.96
N HIS A 504 6.29 27.74 -14.93
CA HIS A 504 5.22 28.60 -14.39
C HIS A 504 4.77 29.71 -15.36
N ASP A 505 5.55 29.99 -16.40
CA ASP A 505 5.23 31.01 -17.40
C ASP A 505 4.34 30.49 -18.53
N TRP A 506 3.94 29.21 -18.48
CA TRP A 506 2.99 28.65 -19.42
C TRP A 506 1.65 29.41 -19.39
N ARG A 507 1.12 29.74 -20.57
CA ARG A 507 -0.17 30.44 -20.75
C ARG A 507 -0.94 29.80 -21.90
N VAL A 508 -2.27 29.93 -21.86
CA VAL A 508 -3.11 29.59 -23.01
C VAL A 508 -2.74 30.48 -24.19
N PRO A 509 -2.52 29.94 -25.40
CA PRO A 509 -2.19 30.74 -26.58
C PRO A 509 -3.29 31.77 -26.87
N ALA A 510 -2.91 33.03 -27.14
CA ALA A 510 -3.88 34.10 -27.41
C ALA A 510 -4.62 33.93 -28.76
N SER A 511 -3.93 33.41 -29.78
CA SER A 511 -4.52 33.16 -31.10
C SER A 511 -5.25 31.82 -31.14
N LYS A 512 -6.50 31.84 -31.63
CA LYS A 512 -7.33 30.64 -31.85
C LYS A 512 -6.85 29.76 -33.01
N ASP A 513 -5.95 30.27 -33.86
CA ASP A 513 -5.33 29.50 -34.93
C ASP A 513 -4.19 28.59 -34.43
N ASN A 514 -3.76 28.77 -33.17
CA ASN A 514 -2.76 27.92 -32.56
C ASN A 514 -3.30 26.48 -32.39
N VAL A 515 -2.44 25.48 -32.60
CA VAL A 515 -2.78 24.06 -32.47
C VAL A 515 -3.42 23.71 -31.12
N GLY A 516 -3.07 24.42 -30.04
CA GLY A 516 -3.63 24.24 -28.70
C GLY A 516 -5.13 24.53 -28.60
N TRP A 517 -5.72 25.25 -29.57
CA TRP A 517 -7.16 25.50 -29.68
C TRP A 517 -7.91 24.46 -30.52
N LYS A 518 -7.22 23.57 -31.23
CA LYS A 518 -7.87 22.54 -32.07
C LYS A 518 -8.80 21.68 -31.20
N GLY A 519 -10.09 21.64 -31.56
CA GLY A 519 -11.10 20.88 -30.84
C GLY A 519 -11.46 21.42 -29.45
N ARG A 520 -11.08 22.65 -29.10
CA ARG A 520 -11.44 23.29 -27.83
C ARG A 520 -12.51 24.38 -28.02
N ARG A 521 -13.51 24.39 -27.14
CA ARG A 521 -14.51 25.45 -27.05
C ARG A 521 -14.02 26.60 -26.16
N ASP A 522 -14.22 27.83 -26.62
CA ASP A 522 -13.97 29.02 -25.80
C ASP A 522 -15.17 29.25 -24.88
N LEU A 523 -14.96 29.13 -23.57
CA LEU A 523 -15.96 29.30 -22.52
C LEU A 523 -15.53 30.37 -21.50
N ARG A 524 -14.57 31.23 -21.88
CA ARG A 524 -14.01 32.25 -20.97
C ARG A 524 -14.99 33.35 -20.60
N ASP A 525 -16.05 33.54 -21.38
CA ASP A 525 -17.13 34.49 -21.17
C ASP A 525 -18.05 34.09 -20.01
N LEU A 526 -18.21 32.78 -19.75
CA LEU A 526 -19.05 32.26 -18.67
C LEU A 526 -18.55 32.68 -17.27
N LEU A 527 -19.51 32.86 -16.36
CA LEU A 527 -19.28 33.16 -14.94
C LEU A 527 -19.08 31.87 -14.16
N ILE A 528 -17.86 31.33 -14.25
CA ILE A 528 -17.45 30.09 -13.59
C ILE A 528 -16.79 30.41 -12.25
N CYS A 529 -17.07 29.64 -11.20
CA CYS A 529 -16.36 29.69 -9.92
C CYS A 529 -16.02 28.29 -9.41
N SER A 530 -15.02 28.18 -8.52
CA SER A 530 -14.75 26.96 -7.76
C SER A 530 -15.18 27.10 -6.29
N ILE A 531 -15.49 25.98 -5.65
CA ILE A 531 -15.88 25.93 -4.23
C ILE A 531 -15.13 24.77 -3.56
N ASP A 532 -14.13 25.11 -2.75
CA ASP A 532 -13.12 24.17 -2.26
C ASP A 532 -12.94 24.25 -0.74
N PRO A 533 -12.23 23.29 -0.10
CA PRO A 533 -11.73 23.47 1.25
C PRO A 533 -10.82 24.71 1.37
N PRO A 534 -10.74 25.34 2.56
CA PRO A 534 -9.78 26.42 2.79
C PRO A 534 -8.35 25.95 2.53
N GLY A 535 -7.53 26.78 1.87
CA GLY A 535 -6.14 26.47 1.54
C GLY A 535 -5.95 25.48 0.36
N CYS A 536 -7.02 25.12 -0.37
CA CYS A 536 -6.90 24.27 -1.56
C CYS A 536 -6.02 24.94 -2.63
N GLN A 537 -5.03 24.20 -3.13
CA GLN A 537 -4.13 24.65 -4.21
C GLN A 537 -4.36 23.86 -5.51
N ASP A 538 -4.83 22.63 -5.39
CA ASP A 538 -5.12 21.66 -6.44
C ASP A 538 -6.61 21.68 -6.81
N ILE A 539 -7.08 22.81 -7.38
CA ILE A 539 -8.49 23.01 -7.75
C ILE A 539 -8.78 22.21 -9.03
N ASP A 540 -9.45 21.06 -8.86
CA ASP A 540 -9.83 20.16 -9.95
C ASP A 540 -11.12 20.60 -10.67
N ASP A 541 -12.08 21.19 -9.95
CA ASP A 541 -13.43 21.43 -10.45
C ASP A 541 -13.88 22.89 -10.31
N ALA A 542 -14.72 23.31 -11.26
CA ALA A 542 -15.39 24.59 -11.25
C ALA A 542 -16.79 24.46 -11.89
N LEU A 543 -17.72 25.32 -11.48
CA LEU A 543 -19.14 25.20 -11.83
C LEU A 543 -19.70 26.52 -12.37
N HIS A 544 -20.75 26.42 -13.18
CA HIS A 544 -21.63 27.55 -13.51
C HIS A 544 -23.07 27.09 -13.76
N ALA A 545 -24.01 28.01 -13.64
CA ALA A 545 -25.37 27.88 -14.15
C ALA A 545 -25.85 29.21 -14.76
N ARG A 546 -26.61 29.17 -15.86
CA ARG A 546 -27.27 30.34 -16.43
C ARG A 546 -28.65 30.00 -17.00
N PRO A 547 -29.64 30.91 -16.95
CA PRO A 547 -30.91 30.71 -17.62
C PRO A 547 -30.75 30.78 -19.15
N LEU A 548 -31.55 30.00 -19.85
CA LEU A 548 -31.67 30.00 -21.31
C LEU A 548 -32.97 30.70 -21.76
N PRO A 549 -33.04 31.25 -22.99
CA PRO A 549 -34.23 31.95 -23.48
C PRO A 549 -35.51 31.11 -23.52
N ASN A 550 -35.38 29.78 -23.57
CA ASN A 550 -36.50 28.82 -23.58
C ASN A 550 -37.05 28.49 -22.17
N GLY A 551 -36.49 29.09 -21.11
CA GLY A 551 -36.88 28.82 -19.72
C GLY A 551 -36.15 27.65 -19.05
N ASN A 552 -35.29 26.93 -19.79
CA ASN A 552 -34.35 25.96 -19.22
C ASN A 552 -33.11 26.67 -18.66
N PHE A 553 -32.19 25.89 -18.12
CA PHE A 553 -30.91 26.35 -17.59
C PHE A 553 -29.77 25.59 -18.29
N GLU A 554 -28.71 26.30 -18.66
CA GLU A 554 -27.43 25.66 -18.97
C GLU A 554 -26.64 25.54 -17.67
N VAL A 555 -26.17 24.34 -17.37
CA VAL A 555 -25.38 24.03 -16.19
C VAL A 555 -24.09 23.37 -16.65
N GLY A 556 -22.95 23.81 -16.12
CA GLY A 556 -21.65 23.25 -16.49
C GLY A 556 -20.82 22.84 -15.28
N VAL A 557 -20.17 21.69 -15.43
CA VAL A 557 -19.04 21.25 -14.59
C VAL A 557 -17.79 21.25 -15.45
N HIS A 558 -16.77 21.96 -15.01
CA HIS A 558 -15.50 22.15 -15.71
C HIS A 558 -14.39 21.52 -14.90
N ILE A 559 -13.72 20.51 -15.46
CA ILE A 559 -12.68 19.76 -14.75
C ILE A 559 -11.30 20.08 -15.35
N ALA A 560 -10.27 20.20 -14.52
CA ALA A 560 -8.88 20.42 -14.93
C ALA A 560 -8.44 19.47 -16.06
N ASP A 561 -7.89 19.99 -17.16
CA ASP A 561 -7.46 19.18 -18.30
C ASP A 561 -6.03 18.62 -18.14
N VAL A 562 -5.84 17.72 -17.18
CA VAL A 562 -4.55 17.06 -16.93
C VAL A 562 -4.10 16.20 -18.11
N SER A 563 -5.05 15.62 -18.85
CA SER A 563 -4.75 14.77 -20.02
C SER A 563 -4.06 15.52 -21.17
N HIS A 564 -4.14 16.85 -21.19
CA HIS A 564 -3.38 17.67 -22.11
C HIS A 564 -1.87 17.61 -21.80
N PHE A 565 -1.49 17.68 -20.53
CA PHE A 565 -0.09 17.72 -20.10
C PHE A 565 0.51 16.32 -19.93
N VAL A 566 -0.25 15.38 -19.37
CA VAL A 566 0.23 14.01 -19.09
C VAL A 566 -0.10 13.08 -20.26
N LYS A 567 0.86 12.92 -21.18
CA LYS A 567 0.73 12.05 -22.37
C LYS A 567 0.90 10.56 -22.03
N PRO A 568 0.16 9.65 -22.68
CA PRO A 568 0.20 8.23 -22.37
C PRO A 568 1.59 7.61 -22.64
N ASN A 569 1.96 6.62 -21.83
CA ASN A 569 3.19 5.81 -21.95
C ASN A 569 4.53 6.56 -21.80
N ASN A 570 4.53 7.82 -21.37
CA ASN A 570 5.77 8.53 -21.01
C ASN A 570 6.15 8.30 -19.54
N ALA A 571 7.29 8.83 -19.08
CA ALA A 571 7.76 8.65 -17.72
C ALA A 571 6.78 9.22 -16.67
N MET A 572 6.16 10.37 -16.96
CA MET A 572 5.18 11.01 -16.08
C MET A 572 3.89 10.19 -15.91
N ASP A 573 3.39 9.60 -16.99
CA ASP A 573 2.23 8.70 -16.97
C ASP A 573 2.50 7.42 -16.19
N LEU A 574 3.69 6.84 -16.36
CA LEU A 574 4.11 5.67 -15.60
C LEU A 574 4.22 5.99 -14.10
N GLU A 575 4.79 7.13 -13.73
CA GLU A 575 4.88 7.56 -12.33
C GLU A 575 3.50 7.85 -11.73
N ALA A 576 2.62 8.54 -12.47
CA ALA A 576 1.23 8.78 -12.06
C ALA A 576 0.47 7.46 -11.87
N SER A 577 0.67 6.49 -12.77
CA SER A 577 0.11 5.14 -12.65
C SER A 577 0.67 4.41 -11.43
N LEU A 578 1.96 4.54 -11.13
CA LEU A 578 2.60 3.90 -9.98
C LEU A 578 2.05 4.45 -8.67
N ARG A 579 1.90 5.78 -8.54
CA ARG A 579 1.31 6.45 -7.37
C ARG A 579 -0.18 6.19 -7.24
N GLY A 580 -0.92 6.25 -8.35
CA GLY A 580 -2.35 5.96 -8.46
C GLY A 580 -3.29 7.03 -7.87
N THR A 581 -2.94 7.62 -6.73
CA THR A 581 -3.69 8.69 -6.07
C THR A 581 -2.76 9.58 -5.23
N THR A 582 -3.12 10.86 -5.04
CA THR A 582 -2.51 11.72 -4.03
C THR A 582 -2.93 11.23 -2.64
N VAL A 583 -1.99 11.21 -1.69
CA VAL A 583 -2.23 10.81 -0.29
C VAL A 583 -2.24 12.04 0.60
N TYR A 584 -3.34 12.24 1.33
CA TYR A 584 -3.50 13.34 2.28
C TYR A 584 -3.25 12.82 3.70
N LEU A 585 -2.25 13.40 4.37
CA LEU A 585 -1.96 13.24 5.79
C LEU A 585 -2.36 14.53 6.52
N VAL A 586 -2.28 14.55 7.85
CA VAL A 586 -2.61 15.76 8.63
C VAL A 586 -1.67 16.92 8.31
N ASP A 587 -0.36 16.66 8.18
CA ASP A 587 0.65 17.71 7.98
C ASP A 587 1.26 17.76 6.58
N LYS A 588 0.99 16.74 5.74
CA LYS A 588 1.62 16.58 4.42
C LYS A 588 0.64 16.09 3.38
N ARG A 589 0.88 16.52 2.15
CA ARG A 589 0.23 16.00 0.94
C ARG A 589 1.30 15.36 0.07
N ILE A 590 1.12 14.10 -0.30
CA ILE A 590 2.02 13.38 -1.21
C ILE A 590 1.38 13.34 -2.58
N ASP A 591 1.86 14.21 -3.46
CA ASP A 591 1.25 14.46 -4.77
C ASP A 591 1.42 13.28 -5.75
N MET A 592 0.38 13.00 -6.52
CA MET A 592 0.43 12.07 -7.66
C MET A 592 1.23 12.65 -8.84
N LEU A 593 1.15 13.97 -9.05
CA LEU A 593 1.80 14.70 -10.14
C LEU A 593 2.79 15.73 -9.59
N PRO A 594 3.81 16.13 -10.36
CA PRO A 594 4.72 17.20 -9.94
C PRO A 594 3.97 18.49 -9.60
N HIS A 595 4.48 19.21 -8.58
CA HIS A 595 3.85 20.41 -8.03
C HIS A 595 3.46 21.42 -9.12
N LEU A 596 4.35 21.69 -10.08
CA LEU A 596 4.09 22.59 -11.22
C LEU A 596 2.79 22.28 -11.96
N LEU A 597 2.48 21.00 -12.21
CA LEU A 597 1.23 20.63 -12.87
C LEU A 597 0.05 20.71 -11.89
N GLY A 598 0.20 20.13 -10.70
CA GLY A 598 -0.90 19.93 -9.77
C GLY A 598 -1.43 21.23 -9.13
N THR A 599 -0.55 22.16 -8.77
CA THR A 599 -0.94 23.38 -8.02
C THR A 599 -0.97 24.64 -8.86
N ASP A 600 -0.58 24.58 -10.14
CA ASP A 600 -0.53 25.77 -10.99
C ASP A 600 -1.09 25.57 -12.40
N LEU A 601 -0.48 24.72 -13.24
CA LEU A 601 -0.84 24.64 -14.66
C LEU A 601 -2.20 23.99 -14.89
N CYS A 602 -2.50 22.91 -14.16
CA CYS A 602 -3.79 22.22 -14.27
C CYS A 602 -4.84 22.80 -13.33
N SER A 603 -4.42 23.33 -12.17
CA SER A 603 -5.31 23.91 -11.17
C SER A 603 -6.13 25.06 -11.78
N LEU A 604 -7.46 25.03 -11.58
CA LEU A 604 -8.40 26.00 -12.15
C LEU A 604 -8.43 27.32 -11.35
N LYS A 605 -7.24 27.92 -11.19
CA LYS A 605 -7.01 29.17 -10.44
C LYS A 605 -7.90 30.31 -10.95
N PRO A 606 -8.39 31.18 -10.05
CA PRO A 606 -9.22 32.31 -10.45
C PRO A 606 -8.41 33.33 -11.27
N TYR A 607 -9.10 34.07 -12.13
CA TYR A 607 -8.59 35.17 -12.95
C TYR A 607 -7.58 34.79 -14.04
N VAL A 608 -7.22 33.51 -14.17
CA VAL A 608 -6.26 33.03 -15.18
C VAL A 608 -6.95 32.08 -16.15
N GLU A 609 -6.54 32.13 -17.41
CA GLU A 609 -7.02 31.20 -18.43
C GLU A 609 -6.43 29.81 -18.22
N ARG A 610 -7.30 28.79 -18.26
CA ARG A 610 -6.93 27.39 -18.02
C ARG A 610 -7.65 26.46 -18.99
N TYR A 611 -6.99 25.37 -19.35
CA TYR A 611 -7.61 24.27 -20.07
C TYR A 611 -8.48 23.43 -19.13
N ALA A 612 -9.67 23.10 -19.60
CA ALA A 612 -10.61 22.26 -18.88
C ALA A 612 -11.25 21.22 -19.83
N PHE A 613 -11.80 20.17 -19.23
CA PHE A 613 -12.75 19.27 -19.85
C PHE A 613 -14.12 19.57 -19.24
N SER A 614 -15.01 20.14 -20.04
CA SER A 614 -16.34 20.57 -19.62
C SER A 614 -17.42 19.54 -19.96
N VAL A 615 -18.29 19.30 -18.99
CA VAL A 615 -19.58 18.63 -19.16
C VAL A 615 -20.66 19.69 -19.03
N LEU A 616 -21.46 19.86 -20.07
CA LEU A 616 -22.49 20.88 -20.16
C LEU A 616 -23.85 20.20 -20.27
N TRP A 617 -24.81 20.63 -19.47
CA TRP A 617 -26.18 20.14 -19.51
C TRP A 617 -27.15 21.27 -19.83
N GLU A 618 -28.15 20.95 -20.64
CA GLU A 618 -29.40 21.69 -20.60
C GLU A 618 -30.34 21.01 -19.59
N MET A 619 -30.78 21.76 -18.58
CA MET A 619 -31.63 21.26 -17.50
C MET A 619 -32.93 22.05 -17.41
N THR A 620 -34.04 21.35 -17.18
CA THR A 620 -35.32 21.99 -16.87
C THR A 620 -35.28 22.66 -15.48
N PRO A 621 -36.24 23.54 -15.13
CA PRO A 621 -36.36 24.09 -13.78
C PRO A 621 -36.46 23.04 -12.65
N ASN A 622 -36.81 21.79 -12.97
CA ASN A 622 -36.90 20.65 -12.05
C ASN A 622 -35.62 19.79 -12.03
N ALA A 623 -34.49 20.33 -12.51
CA ALA A 623 -33.20 19.65 -12.62
C ALA A 623 -33.29 18.31 -13.38
N GLU A 624 -34.09 18.26 -14.46
CA GLU A 624 -34.11 17.13 -15.39
C GLU A 624 -33.22 17.44 -16.58
N VAL A 625 -32.35 16.49 -16.96
CA VAL A 625 -31.44 16.66 -18.10
C VAL A 625 -32.22 16.51 -19.40
N VAL A 626 -32.20 17.56 -20.21
CA VAL A 626 -32.73 17.56 -21.58
C VAL A 626 -31.66 17.05 -22.55
N SER A 627 -30.44 17.55 -22.41
CA SER A 627 -29.29 17.13 -23.22
C SER A 627 -27.97 17.26 -22.44
N ALA A 628 -26.96 16.50 -22.86
CA ALA A 628 -25.62 16.56 -22.30
C ALA A 628 -24.60 16.66 -23.43
N ASP A 629 -23.65 17.60 -23.30
CA ASP A 629 -22.57 17.84 -24.24
C ASP A 629 -21.21 17.79 -23.52
N PHE A 630 -20.18 17.34 -24.22
CA PHE A 630 -18.86 17.10 -23.67
C PHE A 630 -17.82 17.76 -24.58
N THR A 631 -16.99 18.63 -24.02
CA THR A 631 -16.01 19.36 -24.82
C THR A 631 -14.73 19.63 -24.03
N LYS A 632 -13.59 19.52 -24.71
CA LYS A 632 -12.39 20.24 -24.25
C LYS A 632 -12.66 21.74 -24.37
N SER A 633 -12.16 22.54 -23.44
CA SER A 633 -12.47 23.97 -23.39
C SER A 633 -11.35 24.80 -22.80
N VAL A 634 -11.44 26.11 -23.02
CA VAL A 634 -10.69 27.14 -22.31
C VAL A 634 -11.66 27.89 -21.41
N ILE A 635 -11.36 27.97 -20.12
CA ILE A 635 -12.16 28.71 -19.14
C ILE A 635 -11.32 29.77 -18.44
N ARG A 636 -11.99 30.67 -17.73
CA ARG A 636 -11.37 31.61 -16.79
C ARG A 636 -12.25 31.73 -15.55
N SER A 637 -11.88 31.04 -14.46
CA SER A 637 -12.64 31.12 -13.21
C SER A 637 -12.66 32.57 -12.70
N ARG A 638 -13.80 33.03 -12.20
CA ARG A 638 -14.02 34.39 -11.71
C ARG A 638 -13.70 34.54 -10.24
N GLU A 639 -13.81 33.47 -9.48
CA GLU A 639 -13.50 33.44 -8.06
C GLU A 639 -13.26 32.00 -7.61
N ALA A 640 -12.40 31.83 -6.60
CA ALA A 640 -12.23 30.57 -5.89
C ALA A 640 -12.72 30.76 -4.44
N PHE A 641 -13.88 30.16 -4.13
CA PHE A 641 -14.50 30.29 -2.81
C PHE A 641 -14.09 29.14 -1.89
N SER A 642 -13.93 29.42 -0.59
CA SER A 642 -14.09 28.37 0.41
C SER A 642 -15.56 27.99 0.57
N TYR A 643 -15.86 26.77 1.06
CA TYR A 643 -17.24 26.35 1.35
C TYR A 643 -18.01 27.35 2.21
N GLU A 644 -17.36 27.92 3.24
CA GLU A 644 -17.97 28.91 4.13
C GLU A 644 -18.21 30.25 3.44
N GLN A 645 -17.27 30.71 2.61
CA GLN A 645 -17.42 31.94 1.84
C GLN A 645 -18.56 31.82 0.83
N ALA A 646 -18.65 30.69 0.13
CA ALA A 646 -19.74 30.40 -0.80
C ALA A 646 -21.10 30.37 -0.09
N GLN A 647 -21.18 29.73 1.09
CA GLN A 647 -22.42 29.65 1.87
C GLN A 647 -22.87 31.06 2.29
N LYS A 648 -21.98 31.85 2.89
CA LYS A 648 -22.26 33.24 3.29
C LYS A 648 -22.72 34.10 2.11
N ARG A 649 -22.13 33.92 0.93
CA ARG A 649 -22.51 34.64 -0.30
C ARG A 649 -23.90 34.25 -0.79
N ILE A 650 -24.21 32.95 -0.80
CA ILE A 650 -25.52 32.45 -1.25
C ILE A 650 -26.63 32.96 -0.33
N ASP A 651 -26.40 32.91 0.99
CA ASP A 651 -27.37 33.24 2.03
C ASP A 651 -27.63 34.76 2.15
N ASP A 652 -26.72 35.60 1.66
CA ASP A 652 -26.84 37.06 1.72
C ASP A 652 -27.78 37.61 0.63
N PRO A 653 -29.01 38.04 0.97
CA PRO A 653 -30.00 38.48 -0.03
C PRO A 653 -29.64 39.82 -0.69
N SER A 654 -28.63 40.54 -0.18
CA SER A 654 -28.18 41.81 -0.76
C SER A 654 -27.31 41.60 -2.01
N GLN A 655 -26.63 40.44 -2.12
CA GLN A 655 -25.84 40.08 -3.29
C GLN A 655 -26.74 39.54 -4.40
N LYS A 656 -26.78 40.25 -5.54
CA LYS A 656 -27.65 39.99 -6.70
C LYS A 656 -26.91 39.99 -8.03
N ASP A 657 -25.58 39.90 -7.99
CA ASP A 657 -24.78 39.72 -9.19
C ASP A 657 -25.04 38.35 -9.82
N GLU A 658 -24.81 38.25 -11.13
CA GLU A 658 -25.12 37.05 -11.92
C GLU A 658 -24.37 35.79 -11.42
N LEU A 659 -23.18 35.94 -10.83
CA LEU A 659 -22.44 34.82 -10.25
C LEU A 659 -23.15 34.28 -9.00
N THR A 660 -23.64 35.16 -8.13
CA THR A 660 -24.44 34.76 -6.96
C THR A 660 -25.75 34.06 -7.36
N GLU A 661 -26.43 34.55 -8.39
CA GLU A 661 -27.65 33.90 -8.93
C GLU A 661 -27.35 32.53 -9.56
N SER A 662 -26.21 32.40 -10.23
CA SER A 662 -25.67 31.11 -10.70
C SER A 662 -25.47 30.14 -9.52
N MET A 663 -24.81 30.57 -8.44
CA MET A 663 -24.59 29.74 -7.24
C MET A 663 -25.90 29.33 -6.54
N ARG A 664 -26.87 30.25 -6.44
CA ARG A 664 -28.21 29.94 -5.90
C ARG A 664 -28.95 28.93 -6.75
N THR A 665 -28.86 29.04 -8.08
CA THR A 665 -29.45 28.08 -9.01
C THR A 665 -28.82 26.70 -8.84
N LEU A 666 -27.49 26.63 -8.74
CA LEU A 666 -26.76 25.40 -8.46
C LEU A 666 -27.21 24.78 -7.12
N LEU A 667 -27.33 25.57 -6.05
CA LEU A 667 -27.79 25.07 -4.75
C LEU A 667 -29.24 24.54 -4.82
N ARG A 668 -30.12 25.22 -5.53
CA ARG A 668 -31.51 24.76 -5.72
C ARG A 668 -31.54 23.42 -6.45
N PHE A 669 -30.77 23.28 -7.52
CA PHE A 669 -30.72 22.06 -8.32
C PHE A 669 -30.06 20.91 -7.57
N SER A 670 -29.02 21.16 -6.79
CA SER A 670 -28.38 20.10 -5.98
C SER A 670 -29.35 19.50 -4.96
N LYS A 671 -30.21 20.30 -4.32
CA LYS A 671 -31.26 19.79 -3.42
C LYS A 671 -32.23 18.84 -4.13
N ILE A 672 -32.63 19.16 -5.37
CA ILE A 672 -33.52 18.30 -6.18
C ILE A 672 -32.80 17.01 -6.60
N LEU A 673 -31.55 17.11 -7.07
CA LEU A 673 -30.74 15.94 -7.47
C LEU A 673 -30.50 15.00 -6.28
N ARG A 674 -30.17 15.56 -5.11
CA ARG A 674 -30.01 14.80 -3.87
C ARG A 674 -31.28 14.05 -3.51
N GLN A 675 -32.43 14.72 -3.54
CA GLN A 675 -33.71 14.08 -3.22
C GLN A 675 -33.99 12.90 -4.16
N LYS A 676 -33.86 13.09 -5.49
CA LYS A 676 -34.01 12.02 -6.48
C LYS A 676 -33.09 10.83 -6.21
N ARG A 677 -31.85 11.10 -5.81
CA ARG A 677 -30.86 10.07 -5.48
C ARG A 677 -31.21 9.32 -4.19
N MET A 678 -31.69 10.01 -3.17
CA MET A 678 -32.18 9.39 -1.94
C MET A 678 -33.43 8.54 -2.19
N ASP A 679 -34.38 9.04 -3.00
CA ASP A 679 -35.60 8.31 -3.40
C ASP A 679 -35.26 7.05 -4.22
N ALA A 680 -34.17 7.07 -4.98
CA ALA A 680 -33.65 5.88 -5.68
C ALA A 680 -33.00 4.84 -4.74
N GLY A 681 -32.85 5.16 -3.45
CA GLY A 681 -32.30 4.30 -2.42
C GLY A 681 -30.80 4.43 -2.22
N ALA A 682 -30.24 5.64 -2.37
CA ALA A 682 -28.85 5.91 -2.03
C ALA A 682 -28.64 5.91 -0.51
N LEU A 683 -27.46 5.48 -0.08
CA LEU A 683 -27.13 5.32 1.32
C LEU A 683 -26.38 6.54 1.85
N ASN A 684 -26.91 7.14 2.91
CA ASN A 684 -26.16 8.10 3.72
C ASN A 684 -25.36 7.33 4.78
N LEU A 685 -24.10 7.03 4.48
CA LEU A 685 -23.19 6.32 5.38
C LEU A 685 -22.28 7.32 6.10
N ALA A 686 -22.14 7.15 7.42
CA ALA A 686 -21.26 7.98 8.22
C ALA A 686 -19.85 7.39 8.25
N SER A 687 -18.84 8.21 7.95
CA SER A 687 -17.43 7.87 8.16
C SER A 687 -17.01 8.31 9.57
N PRO A 688 -16.19 7.52 10.29
CA PRO A 688 -15.63 7.93 11.58
C PRO A 688 -14.56 9.05 11.48
N GLU A 689 -14.30 9.58 10.28
CA GLU A 689 -13.16 10.46 10.00
C GLU A 689 -13.32 11.87 10.59
N VAL A 690 -12.41 12.22 11.50
CA VAL A 690 -12.22 13.58 12.01
C VAL A 690 -11.02 14.20 11.31
N ARG A 691 -11.15 15.42 10.79
CA ARG A 691 -10.03 16.16 10.20
C ARG A 691 -9.44 17.09 11.26
N ILE A 692 -8.15 16.94 11.53
CA ILE A 692 -7.39 17.86 12.37
C ILE A 692 -6.87 18.98 11.48
N GLU A 693 -7.16 20.23 11.81
CA GLU A 693 -6.52 21.39 11.20
C GLU A 693 -5.34 21.79 12.09
N ALA A 694 -4.13 21.73 11.54
CA ALA A 694 -2.97 22.36 12.16
C ALA A 694 -2.89 23.80 11.60
N ASP A 695 -2.92 24.80 12.47
CA ASP A 695 -2.71 26.19 12.04
C ASP A 695 -1.27 26.39 11.51
N ASN A 696 -1.15 27.28 10.52
CA ASN A 696 0.03 27.55 9.68
C ASN A 696 1.37 27.65 10.42
N ASP A 697 2.43 27.12 9.79
CA ASP A 697 3.88 27.45 9.77
C ASP A 697 4.65 27.95 11.03
N GLU A 698 4.01 28.26 12.16
CA GLU A 698 4.66 28.39 13.46
C GLU A 698 4.58 27.05 14.20
N VAL A 699 5.56 26.20 13.87
CA VAL A 699 5.84 24.92 14.52
C VAL A 699 6.00 25.13 16.02
N GLY A 700 4.97 24.84 16.81
CA GLY A 700 5.05 24.98 18.25
C GLY A 700 3.98 24.28 19.06
N ASP A 701 2.69 24.47 18.75
CA ASP A 701 1.62 23.98 19.65
C ASP A 701 0.64 23.01 18.97
N PRO A 702 0.73 21.68 19.26
CA PRO A 702 -0.26 20.68 18.84
C PRO A 702 -1.63 20.84 19.50
N LEU A 703 -1.85 21.90 20.29
CA LEU A 703 -3.08 22.15 21.05
C LEU A 703 -4.26 22.67 20.22
N THR A 704 -4.17 22.72 18.89
CA THR A 704 -5.29 23.15 18.05
C THR A 704 -6.47 22.21 18.26
N ASP A 705 -7.61 22.77 18.68
CA ASP A 705 -8.85 22.06 18.97
C ASP A 705 -9.16 21.10 17.80
N VAL A 706 -9.27 19.80 18.09
CA VAL A 706 -9.74 18.82 17.12
C VAL A 706 -11.20 19.16 16.80
N LYS A 707 -11.41 19.93 15.73
CA LYS A 707 -12.74 20.37 15.30
C LYS A 707 -13.31 19.40 14.28
N THR A 708 -14.50 18.88 14.55
CA THR A 708 -15.30 18.19 13.53
C THR A 708 -15.82 19.23 12.54
N LYS A 709 -15.53 19.05 11.24
CA LYS A 709 -16.05 19.95 10.21
C LYS A 709 -17.55 19.80 10.09
N ALA A 710 -18.29 20.89 10.23
CA ALA A 710 -19.71 20.92 9.90
C ALA A 710 -19.88 20.76 8.38
N MET A 711 -20.75 19.83 7.96
CA MET A 711 -21.16 19.72 6.56
C MET A 711 -22.12 20.85 6.22
N LEU A 712 -21.72 21.75 5.32
CA LEU A 712 -22.56 22.86 4.83
C LEU A 712 -23.37 22.43 3.62
N GLU A 713 -24.41 23.20 3.26
CA GLU A 713 -25.19 22.90 2.05
C GLU A 713 -24.34 23.06 0.79
N THR A 714 -23.34 23.95 0.80
CA THR A 714 -22.34 24.09 -0.27
C THR A 714 -21.47 22.83 -0.45
N ASN A 715 -21.21 22.05 0.59
CA ASN A 715 -20.55 20.75 0.44
C ASN A 715 -21.44 19.79 -0.37
N SER A 716 -22.74 19.72 -0.04
CA SER A 716 -23.69 18.91 -0.79
C SER A 716 -23.91 19.43 -2.21
N LEU A 717 -23.83 20.75 -2.44
CA LEU A 717 -23.92 21.34 -3.78
C LEU A 717 -22.87 20.74 -4.70
N VAL A 718 -21.59 20.82 -4.30
CA VAL A 718 -20.49 20.30 -5.11
C VAL A 718 -20.61 18.78 -5.26
N GLU A 719 -20.93 18.07 -4.18
CA GLU A 719 -21.09 16.61 -4.19
C GLU A 719 -22.07 16.13 -5.28
N GLU A 720 -23.28 16.70 -5.35
CA GLU A 720 -24.30 16.25 -6.30
C GLU A 720 -23.92 16.50 -7.76
N PHE A 721 -23.30 17.65 -8.06
CA PHE A 721 -22.86 17.92 -9.43
C PHE A 721 -21.66 17.07 -9.84
N MET A 722 -20.74 16.76 -8.92
CA MET A 722 -19.64 15.83 -9.20
C MET A 722 -20.15 14.42 -9.44
N LEU A 723 -21.11 13.95 -8.62
CA LEU A 723 -21.76 12.65 -8.84
C LEU A 723 -22.48 12.61 -10.19
N HIS A 724 -23.20 13.68 -10.54
CA HIS A 724 -23.92 13.76 -11.81
C HIS A 724 -22.98 13.79 -13.02
N ALA A 725 -21.86 14.53 -12.94
CA ALA A 725 -20.79 14.52 -13.93
C ALA A 725 -20.22 13.11 -14.13
N ASN A 726 -19.87 12.44 -13.04
CA ASN A 726 -19.32 11.09 -13.04
C ASN A 726 -20.27 10.07 -13.68
N ILE A 727 -21.57 10.10 -13.36
CA ILE A 727 -22.58 9.20 -13.95
C ILE A 727 -22.74 9.47 -15.45
N THR A 728 -22.84 10.75 -15.85
CA THR A 728 -23.03 11.16 -17.24
C THR A 728 -21.83 10.75 -18.11
N VAL A 729 -20.61 10.95 -17.60
CA VAL A 729 -19.36 10.52 -18.25
C VAL A 729 -19.26 9.00 -18.32
N ALA A 730 -19.61 8.27 -17.26
CA ALA A 730 -19.59 6.81 -17.25
C ALA A 730 -20.45 6.21 -18.38
N SER A 731 -21.67 6.72 -18.54
CA SER A 731 -22.56 6.32 -19.64
C SER A 731 -21.96 6.62 -21.01
N LYS A 732 -21.35 7.81 -21.19
CA LYS A 732 -20.74 8.20 -22.48
C LYS A 732 -19.54 7.33 -22.84
N ILE A 733 -18.60 7.10 -21.93
CA ILE A 733 -17.42 6.27 -22.21
C ILE A 733 -17.82 4.80 -22.45
N TYR A 734 -18.81 4.28 -21.72
CA TYR A 734 -19.29 2.91 -21.90
C TYR A 734 -19.96 2.73 -23.27
N SER A 735 -20.75 3.71 -23.72
CA SER A 735 -21.39 3.66 -25.04
C SER A 735 -20.40 3.53 -26.21
N THR A 736 -19.17 4.01 -26.03
CA THR A 736 -18.11 3.94 -27.05
C THR A 736 -17.15 2.76 -26.81
N PHE A 737 -16.83 2.47 -25.55
CA PHE A 737 -15.82 1.49 -25.15
C PHE A 737 -16.43 0.39 -24.26
N SER A 738 -17.45 -0.31 -24.75
CA SER A 738 -18.23 -1.27 -23.93
C SER A 738 -17.40 -2.38 -23.27
N GLN A 739 -16.25 -2.74 -23.84
CA GLN A 739 -15.36 -3.77 -23.28
C GLN A 739 -14.22 -3.21 -22.42
N THR A 740 -13.90 -1.92 -22.56
CA THR A 740 -12.66 -1.34 -22.00
C THR A 740 -12.90 -0.02 -21.31
N ALA A 741 -14.15 0.38 -21.04
CA ALA A 741 -14.46 1.53 -20.20
C ALA A 741 -13.94 1.30 -18.78
N LEU A 742 -13.27 2.31 -18.22
CA LEU A 742 -12.86 2.31 -16.82
C LEU A 742 -14.02 2.79 -15.96
N LEU A 743 -14.56 1.89 -15.14
CA LEU A 743 -15.72 2.14 -14.30
C LEU A 743 -15.38 1.89 -12.83
N ARG A 744 -16.28 2.30 -11.93
CA ARG A 744 -16.18 2.06 -10.49
C ARG A 744 -17.51 1.53 -9.97
N ARG A 745 -17.50 0.33 -9.39
CA ARG A 745 -18.70 -0.31 -8.82
C ARG A 745 -18.62 -0.41 -7.31
N HIS A 746 -19.77 -0.63 -6.70
CA HIS A 746 -19.89 -1.00 -5.30
C HIS A 746 -20.88 -2.16 -5.26
N ALA A 747 -20.35 -3.37 -5.10
CA ALA A 747 -21.14 -4.59 -5.16
C ALA A 747 -22.15 -4.66 -4.01
N THR A 748 -23.29 -5.30 -4.24
CA THR A 748 -24.26 -5.60 -3.19
C THR A 748 -23.56 -6.39 -2.09
N PRO A 749 -23.61 -5.94 -0.82
CA PRO A 749 -23.00 -6.69 0.26
C PRO A 749 -23.71 -8.03 0.46
N PRO A 750 -22.97 -9.13 0.70
CA PRO A 750 -23.58 -10.38 1.12
C PRO A 750 -24.42 -10.18 2.39
N PRO A 751 -25.65 -10.71 2.48
CA PRO A 751 -26.49 -10.57 3.68
C PRO A 751 -25.81 -11.05 4.96
N GLN A 752 -24.90 -12.04 4.85
CA GLN A 752 -24.13 -12.59 5.95
C GLN A 752 -23.25 -11.53 6.64
N ASN A 753 -22.80 -10.49 5.93
CA ASN A 753 -22.01 -9.41 6.52
C ASN A 753 -22.82 -8.57 7.53
N PHE A 754 -24.14 -8.51 7.35
CA PHE A 754 -25.07 -7.77 8.21
C PHE A 754 -25.76 -8.64 9.25
N GLU A 755 -25.65 -9.97 9.15
CA GLU A 755 -26.32 -10.93 10.04
C GLU A 755 -26.02 -10.61 11.51
N GLU A 756 -24.73 -10.45 11.84
CA GLU A 756 -24.28 -10.16 13.20
C GLU A 756 -24.79 -8.80 13.71
N LEU A 757 -24.61 -7.73 12.93
CA LEU A 757 -25.08 -6.39 13.31
C LEU A 757 -26.61 -6.35 13.49
N THR A 758 -27.35 -7.06 12.63
CA THR A 758 -28.81 -7.15 12.70
C THR A 758 -29.26 -7.89 13.96
N ASN A 759 -28.58 -8.99 14.32
CA ASN A 759 -28.85 -9.73 15.55
C ASN A 759 -28.57 -8.87 16.79
N GLN A 760 -27.42 -8.18 16.81
CA GLN A 760 -27.04 -7.26 17.88
C GLN A 760 -28.06 -6.15 18.08
N LEU A 761 -28.50 -5.49 17.00
CA LEU A 761 -29.53 -4.43 17.05
C LEU A 761 -30.88 -4.96 17.52
N SER A 762 -31.29 -6.13 17.01
CA SER A 762 -32.56 -6.75 17.39
C SER A 762 -32.58 -7.10 18.86
N LYS A 763 -31.47 -7.62 19.39
CA LYS A 763 -31.35 -8.03 20.78
C LYS A 763 -31.29 -6.82 21.72
N LYS A 764 -30.45 -5.82 21.40
CA LYS A 764 -30.19 -4.69 22.31
C LYS A 764 -31.19 -3.55 22.24
N ARG A 765 -31.81 -3.32 21.09
CA ARG A 765 -32.66 -2.15 20.84
C ARG A 765 -33.97 -2.50 20.15
N ASN A 766 -34.26 -3.79 19.91
CA ASN A 766 -35.45 -4.26 19.17
C ASN A 766 -35.58 -3.61 17.79
N MET A 767 -34.45 -3.34 17.13
CA MET A 767 -34.37 -2.72 15.80
C MET A 767 -33.79 -3.73 14.80
N ARG A 768 -34.19 -3.63 13.53
CA ARG A 768 -33.73 -4.54 12.48
C ARG A 768 -33.36 -3.78 11.21
N LEU A 769 -32.25 -4.17 10.60
CA LEU A 769 -31.83 -3.69 9.29
C LEU A 769 -32.43 -4.55 8.18
N ASP A 770 -32.94 -3.92 7.13
CA ASP A 770 -33.44 -4.60 5.94
C ASP A 770 -32.40 -4.52 4.82
N VAL A 771 -31.77 -5.65 4.51
CA VAL A 771 -30.69 -5.74 3.51
C VAL A 771 -31.18 -6.23 2.15
N SER A 772 -32.49 -6.26 1.90
CA SER A 772 -33.07 -6.71 0.63
C SER A 772 -32.72 -5.82 -0.56
N SER A 773 -32.50 -4.52 -0.33
CA SER A 773 -32.07 -3.55 -1.32
C SER A 773 -31.36 -2.37 -0.67
N SER A 774 -30.70 -1.50 -1.44
CA SER A 774 -30.06 -0.29 -0.91
C SER A 774 -31.09 0.69 -0.34
N GLY A 775 -32.27 0.83 -0.95
CA GLY A 775 -33.36 1.67 -0.46
C GLY A 775 -33.96 1.15 0.84
N ALA A 776 -34.29 -0.15 0.91
CA ALA A 776 -34.78 -0.76 2.14
C ALA A 776 -33.76 -0.63 3.30
N LEU A 777 -32.47 -0.75 2.99
CA LEU A 777 -31.40 -0.54 3.96
C LEU A 777 -31.33 0.92 4.41
N ALA A 778 -31.40 1.88 3.48
CA ALA A 778 -31.46 3.31 3.80
C ALA A 778 -32.62 3.62 4.75
N ASP A 779 -33.84 3.20 4.40
CA ASP A 779 -35.04 3.43 5.19
C ASP A 779 -34.94 2.79 6.59
N SER A 780 -34.38 1.58 6.67
CA SER A 780 -34.18 0.90 7.95
C SER A 780 -33.12 1.58 8.82
N LEU A 781 -32.04 2.10 8.22
CA LEU A 781 -31.02 2.89 8.91
C LEU A 781 -31.58 4.22 9.41
N ASP A 782 -32.43 4.89 8.61
CA ASP A 782 -33.10 6.14 9.00
C ASP A 782 -34.03 5.94 10.21
N ARG A 783 -34.64 4.75 10.34
CA ARG A 783 -35.46 4.38 11.50
C ARG A 783 -34.67 3.96 12.74
N CYS A 784 -33.37 3.68 12.64
CA CYS A 784 -32.53 3.29 13.78
C CYS A 784 -32.12 4.51 14.63
N VAL A 785 -33.08 5.10 15.33
CA VAL A 785 -32.88 6.29 16.19
C VAL A 785 -33.16 5.93 17.64
N ASP A 786 -32.32 6.43 18.54
CA ASP A 786 -32.49 6.35 19.99
C ASP A 786 -32.58 7.79 20.53
N GLU A 787 -33.74 8.20 21.05
CA GLU A 787 -33.97 9.57 21.54
C GLU A 787 -33.09 9.89 22.76
N ALA A 788 -32.73 8.89 23.58
CA ALA A 788 -31.83 9.08 24.71
C ALA A 788 -30.36 9.19 24.27
N ASN A 789 -30.05 8.78 23.04
CA ASN A 789 -28.71 8.82 22.48
C ASN A 789 -28.71 9.26 21.00
N PRO A 790 -28.70 10.58 20.73
CA PRO A 790 -28.73 11.12 19.36
C PRO A 790 -27.59 10.62 18.46
N PHE A 791 -26.44 10.25 19.03
CA PHE A 791 -25.31 9.72 18.26
C PHE A 791 -25.53 8.27 17.81
N PHE A 792 -26.48 7.54 18.39
CA PHE A 792 -26.74 6.12 18.08
C PHE A 792 -26.96 5.87 16.59
N ASN A 793 -27.73 6.71 15.90
CA ASN A 793 -27.95 6.55 14.46
C ASN A 793 -26.63 6.60 13.67
N THR A 794 -25.78 7.57 14.02
CA THR A 794 -24.44 7.73 13.42
C THR A 794 -23.56 6.52 13.73
N LEU A 795 -23.60 6.00 14.95
CA LEU A 795 -22.90 4.77 15.36
C LEU A 795 -23.30 3.57 14.51
N VAL A 796 -24.61 3.36 14.33
CA VAL A 796 -25.15 2.28 13.50
C VAL A 796 -24.73 2.45 12.04
N ARG A 797 -24.72 3.68 11.50
CA ARG A 797 -24.22 3.94 10.14
C ARG A 797 -22.73 3.65 10.00
N ILE A 798 -21.90 3.99 11.01
CA ILE A 798 -20.47 3.64 11.02
C ILE A 798 -20.30 2.12 10.99
N LEU A 799 -21.08 1.37 11.78
CA LEU A 799 -21.05 -0.09 11.81
C LEU A 799 -21.54 -0.70 10.49
N ALA A 800 -22.66 -0.21 9.96
CA ALA A 800 -23.20 -0.65 8.67
C ALA A 800 -22.20 -0.44 7.53
N THR A 801 -21.43 0.65 7.57
CA THR A 801 -20.36 0.93 6.59
C THR A 801 -19.29 -0.17 6.60
N ARG A 802 -19.00 -0.80 7.75
CA ARG A 802 -18.03 -1.91 7.85
C ARG A 802 -18.57 -3.23 7.31
N CYS A 803 -19.90 -3.39 7.28
CA CYS A 803 -20.56 -4.55 6.69
C CYS A 803 -20.63 -4.46 5.15
N MET A 804 -20.43 -3.26 4.58
CA MET A 804 -20.40 -3.05 3.13
C MET A 804 -19.19 -3.69 2.47
N THR A 805 -19.31 -3.98 1.17
CA THR A 805 -18.13 -4.32 0.37
C THR A 805 -17.32 -3.07 0.05
N SER A 806 -16.04 -3.23 -0.28
CA SER A 806 -15.25 -2.10 -0.77
C SER A 806 -15.65 -1.78 -2.20
N ALA A 807 -15.88 -0.50 -2.51
CA ALA A 807 -15.99 -0.04 -3.88
C ALA A 807 -14.67 -0.26 -4.63
N GLU A 808 -14.76 -0.65 -5.91
CA GLU A 808 -13.60 -1.02 -6.72
C GLU A 808 -13.69 -0.43 -8.14
N TYR A 809 -12.55 0.01 -8.65
CA TYR A 809 -12.36 0.28 -10.07
C TYR A 809 -12.25 -1.03 -10.84
N PHE A 810 -12.85 -1.08 -12.02
CA PHE A 810 -12.86 -2.25 -12.88
C PHE A 810 -12.93 -1.89 -14.36
N CYS A 811 -12.54 -2.83 -15.20
CA CYS A 811 -12.69 -2.75 -16.65
C CYS A 811 -14.06 -3.32 -17.04
N ALA A 812 -14.85 -2.61 -17.85
CA ALA A 812 -16.22 -3.02 -18.19
C ALA A 812 -16.31 -4.47 -18.72
N GLY A 813 -15.38 -4.91 -19.57
CA GLY A 813 -15.36 -6.27 -20.13
C GLY A 813 -14.94 -7.39 -19.15
N ALA A 814 -14.70 -7.07 -17.87
CA ALA A 814 -14.43 -8.06 -16.81
C ALA A 814 -15.70 -8.52 -16.07
N HIS A 815 -16.81 -7.80 -16.21
CA HIS A 815 -18.05 -8.04 -15.48
C HIS A 815 -19.28 -7.96 -16.40
N GLY A 816 -20.40 -8.57 -15.98
CA GLY A 816 -21.69 -8.35 -16.65
C GLY A 816 -22.25 -6.96 -16.35
N GLU A 817 -23.04 -6.39 -17.27
CA GLU A 817 -23.62 -5.05 -17.11
C GLU A 817 -24.49 -4.92 -15.84
N SER A 818 -25.19 -6.00 -15.45
CA SER A 818 -25.96 -6.06 -14.20
C SER A 818 -25.11 -5.86 -12.93
N GLU A 819 -23.80 -6.06 -13.03
CA GLU A 819 -22.86 -5.89 -11.93
C GLU A 819 -22.19 -4.51 -11.89
N PHE A 820 -22.49 -3.61 -12.84
CA PHE A 820 -21.89 -2.26 -12.86
C PHE A 820 -22.46 -1.33 -11.79
N ARG A 821 -23.59 -1.73 -11.20
CA ARG A 821 -24.32 -0.99 -10.19
C ARG A 821 -23.41 -0.55 -9.05
N HIS A 822 -23.60 0.70 -8.63
CA HIS A 822 -23.00 1.24 -7.42
C HIS A 822 -24.03 1.22 -6.28
N TYR A 823 -24.00 0.18 -5.45
CA TYR A 823 -24.97 -0.06 -4.38
C TYR A 823 -25.18 1.17 -3.46
N GLY A 824 -24.10 1.76 -2.95
CA GLY A 824 -24.19 2.92 -2.04
C GLY A 824 -24.71 4.22 -2.67
N LEU A 825 -24.57 4.38 -4.00
CA LEU A 825 -25.01 5.61 -4.69
C LEU A 825 -26.36 5.42 -5.40
N ALA A 826 -26.91 4.20 -5.36
CA ALA A 826 -28.10 3.80 -6.12
C ALA A 826 -28.01 4.13 -7.63
N SER A 827 -26.81 4.09 -8.21
CA SER A 827 -26.61 4.34 -9.65
C SER A 827 -26.38 3.04 -10.43
N PRO A 828 -26.95 2.86 -11.63
CA PRO A 828 -26.71 1.68 -12.47
C PRO A 828 -25.27 1.63 -13.02
N ILE A 829 -24.64 2.77 -13.24
CA ILE A 829 -23.27 2.89 -13.74
C ILE A 829 -22.57 4.08 -13.10
N TYR A 830 -21.26 3.98 -12.85
CA TYR A 830 -20.49 5.03 -12.20
C TYR A 830 -19.00 4.94 -12.57
N THR A 831 -18.31 6.09 -12.55
CA THR A 831 -16.85 6.18 -12.68
C THR A 831 -16.32 7.39 -11.90
N HIS A 832 -15.02 7.62 -11.91
CA HIS A 832 -14.44 8.88 -11.43
C HIS A 832 -13.82 9.65 -12.59
N PHE A 833 -14.21 10.92 -12.72
CA PHE A 833 -13.76 11.84 -13.76
C PHE A 833 -13.34 13.21 -13.19
N THR A 834 -13.86 13.59 -12.03
CA THR A 834 -13.84 14.96 -11.53
C THR A 834 -12.59 15.37 -10.77
N SER A 835 -11.55 14.54 -10.68
CA SER A 835 -10.32 14.89 -9.97
C SER A 835 -9.04 14.29 -10.57
N PRO A 836 -8.71 14.60 -11.83
CA PRO A 836 -7.55 14.06 -12.53
C PRO A 836 -6.19 14.55 -12.00
N ILE A 837 -6.14 15.63 -11.21
CA ILE A 837 -4.89 16.08 -10.58
C ILE A 837 -4.42 15.06 -9.53
N ARG A 838 -5.38 14.46 -8.81
CA ARG A 838 -5.13 13.60 -7.64
C ARG A 838 -5.51 12.14 -7.81
N ARG A 839 -6.12 11.74 -8.94
CA ARG A 839 -6.50 10.33 -9.20
C ARG A 839 -6.15 9.93 -10.63
N TYR A 840 -5.40 8.83 -10.76
CA TYR A 840 -5.00 8.32 -12.07
C TYR A 840 -6.18 7.72 -12.85
N ALA A 841 -7.20 7.20 -12.14
CA ALA A 841 -8.44 6.74 -12.75
C ALA A 841 -9.09 7.83 -13.60
N ASP A 842 -9.23 9.03 -13.03
CA ASP A 842 -9.83 10.19 -13.67
C ASP A 842 -9.03 10.60 -14.91
N LEU A 843 -7.69 10.60 -14.84
CA LEU A 843 -6.85 10.85 -16.01
C LEU A 843 -7.11 9.86 -17.15
N LEU A 844 -7.30 8.57 -16.84
CA LEU A 844 -7.66 7.57 -17.86
C LEU A 844 -9.08 7.78 -18.41
N VAL A 845 -10.04 8.12 -17.55
CA VAL A 845 -11.40 8.45 -17.97
C VAL A 845 -11.41 9.70 -18.85
N HIS A 846 -10.58 10.71 -18.56
CA HIS A 846 -10.40 11.88 -19.41
C HIS A 846 -9.91 11.50 -20.80
N ARG A 847 -8.95 10.58 -20.90
CA ARG A 847 -8.47 10.06 -22.20
C ARG A 847 -9.59 9.33 -22.94
N GLN A 848 -10.33 8.46 -22.25
CA GLN A 848 -11.48 7.74 -22.82
C GLN A 848 -12.54 8.71 -23.32
N LEU A 849 -12.93 9.69 -22.51
CA LEU A 849 -13.95 10.66 -22.88
C LEU A 849 -13.49 11.52 -24.06
N ALA A 850 -12.23 11.96 -24.09
CA ALA A 850 -11.68 12.72 -25.22
C ALA A 850 -11.77 11.90 -26.52
N SER A 851 -11.43 10.62 -26.49
CA SER A 851 -11.57 9.75 -27.67
C SER A 851 -13.04 9.46 -28.01
N ALA A 852 -13.93 9.35 -27.02
CA ALA A 852 -15.37 9.11 -27.21
C ALA A 852 -16.10 10.29 -27.87
N ILE A 853 -15.50 11.48 -27.86
CA ILE A 853 -16.01 12.68 -28.54
C ILE A 853 -15.22 12.99 -29.82
N GLY A 854 -14.29 12.13 -30.23
CA GLY A 854 -13.47 12.33 -31.43
C GLY A 854 -12.43 13.43 -31.30
N TYR A 855 -12.01 13.78 -30.09
CA TYR A 855 -10.92 14.74 -29.87
C TYR A 855 -9.56 14.10 -30.19
N GLU A 856 -8.80 14.74 -31.07
CA GLU A 856 -7.41 14.40 -31.38
C GLU A 856 -6.45 15.33 -30.63
N GLY A 857 -5.34 14.78 -30.12
CA GLY A 857 -4.28 15.58 -29.53
C GLY A 857 -3.60 16.52 -30.54
N GLU A 858 -2.71 17.37 -30.05
CA GLU A 858 -1.89 18.27 -30.89
C GLU A 858 -0.98 17.49 -31.86
N ASP A 859 -0.65 16.24 -31.51
CA ASP A 859 0.10 15.28 -32.33
C ASP A 859 -0.79 14.52 -33.33
N GLY A 860 -2.09 14.83 -33.40
CA GLY A 860 -3.07 14.18 -34.28
C GLY A 860 -3.43 12.76 -33.87
N ARG A 861 -2.99 12.29 -32.69
CA ARG A 861 -3.28 10.93 -32.21
C ARG A 861 -4.44 10.92 -31.23
N ALA A 862 -5.15 9.80 -31.19
CA ALA A 862 -6.16 9.57 -30.16
C ALA A 862 -5.47 9.43 -28.79
N PRO A 863 -5.91 10.14 -27.74
CA PRO A 863 -5.31 10.09 -26.39
C PRO A 863 -5.25 8.70 -25.73
N VAL A 864 -5.88 7.71 -26.36
CA VAL A 864 -6.16 6.37 -25.85
C VAL A 864 -5.26 5.29 -26.45
N GLU A 865 -4.48 5.62 -27.49
CA GLU A 865 -3.66 4.67 -28.24
C GLU A 865 -2.64 3.94 -27.33
N GLY A 866 -2.67 2.59 -27.36
CA GLY A 866 -1.77 1.73 -26.58
C GLY A 866 -2.15 1.48 -25.11
N VAL A 867 -3.22 2.10 -24.58
CA VAL A 867 -3.62 1.99 -23.15
C VAL A 867 -4.84 1.09 -22.91
N MET A 868 -5.58 0.70 -23.96
CA MET A 868 -6.91 0.06 -23.84
C MET A 868 -6.98 -1.45 -24.01
N THR A 869 -5.88 -2.18 -23.99
CA THR A 869 -6.02 -3.64 -23.96
C THR A 869 -6.63 -4.06 -22.63
N ARG A 870 -7.66 -4.93 -22.66
CA ARG A 870 -8.38 -5.39 -21.46
C ARG A 870 -7.45 -5.80 -20.32
N ASN A 871 -6.45 -6.64 -20.60
CA ASN A 871 -5.50 -7.14 -19.59
C ASN A 871 -4.70 -6.01 -18.92
N ARG A 872 -4.24 -5.02 -19.71
CA ARG A 872 -3.51 -3.86 -19.17
C ARG A 872 -4.40 -3.02 -18.27
N LEU A 873 -5.65 -2.79 -18.68
CA LEU A 873 -6.59 -2.01 -17.87
C LEU A 873 -6.96 -2.75 -16.57
N GLU A 874 -7.14 -4.07 -16.61
CA GLU A 874 -7.35 -4.89 -15.40
C GLU A 874 -6.16 -4.79 -14.41
N ASP A 875 -4.93 -4.82 -14.91
CA ASP A 875 -3.74 -4.65 -14.09
C ASP A 875 -3.67 -3.23 -13.48
N ILE A 876 -4.02 -2.21 -14.27
CA ILE A 876 -4.13 -0.83 -13.77
C ILE A 876 -5.20 -0.73 -12.68
N CYS A 877 -6.42 -1.25 -12.92
CA CYS A 877 -7.52 -1.30 -11.95
C CYS A 877 -7.07 -1.91 -10.63
N ARG A 878 -6.37 -3.06 -10.69
CA ARG A 878 -5.84 -3.74 -9.50
C ARG A 878 -4.87 -2.84 -8.73
N ASN A 879 -3.97 -2.15 -9.44
CA ASN A 879 -3.01 -1.24 -8.83
C ASN A 879 -3.69 -0.01 -8.19
N ILE A 880 -4.59 0.68 -8.89
CA ILE A 880 -5.26 1.87 -8.34
C ILE A 880 -6.20 1.52 -7.18
N ASN A 881 -6.83 0.33 -7.18
CA ASN A 881 -7.60 -0.16 -6.03
C ASN A 881 -6.71 -0.37 -4.81
N TYR A 882 -5.53 -0.98 -5.01
CA TYR A 882 -4.53 -1.18 -3.95
C TYR A 882 -4.03 0.16 -3.40
N ARG A 883 -3.61 1.08 -4.27
CA ARG A 883 -3.13 2.42 -3.89
C ARG A 883 -4.19 3.24 -3.17
N HIS A 884 -5.43 3.21 -3.65
CA HIS A 884 -6.55 3.93 -3.03
C HIS A 884 -6.82 3.46 -1.60
N ARG A 885 -6.87 2.14 -1.38
CA ARG A 885 -7.07 1.57 -0.05
C ARG A 885 -5.95 1.95 0.91
N ASN A 886 -4.70 1.84 0.45
CA ASN A 886 -3.54 2.20 1.25
C ASN A 886 -3.50 3.69 1.59
N ALA A 887 -3.88 4.57 0.66
CA ALA A 887 -3.99 6.01 0.91
C ALA A 887 -5.00 6.33 2.02
N GLN A 888 -6.15 5.65 2.05
CA GLN A 888 -7.14 5.80 3.12
C GLN A 888 -6.61 5.33 4.48
N PHE A 889 -5.92 4.18 4.51
CA PHE A 889 -5.32 3.69 5.75
C PHE A 889 -4.21 4.62 6.26
N ALA A 890 -3.36 5.14 5.37
CA ALA A 890 -2.34 6.12 5.70
C ALA A 890 -2.94 7.41 6.30
N GLY A 891 -3.99 7.95 5.68
CA GLY A 891 -4.69 9.14 6.20
C GLY A 891 -5.25 8.91 7.62
N ARG A 892 -5.88 7.76 7.86
CA ARG A 892 -6.43 7.41 9.19
C ARG A 892 -5.35 7.22 10.25
N ALA A 893 -4.29 6.49 9.92
CA ALA A 893 -3.16 6.30 10.83
C ALA A 893 -2.45 7.63 11.15
N SER A 894 -2.45 8.58 10.22
CA SER A 894 -1.88 9.91 10.44
C SER A 894 -2.73 10.69 11.44
N ILE A 895 -4.06 10.68 11.30
CA ILE A 895 -4.97 11.29 12.26
C ILE A 895 -4.75 10.69 13.65
N GLU A 896 -4.70 9.36 13.78
CA GLU A 896 -4.47 8.68 15.06
C GLU A 896 -3.16 9.12 15.74
N TYR A 897 -2.06 9.21 14.98
CA TYR A 897 -0.78 9.70 15.49
C TYR A 897 -0.88 11.14 16.02
N TYR A 898 -1.48 12.06 15.26
CA TYR A 898 -1.60 13.46 15.66
C TYR A 898 -2.55 13.66 16.85
N VAL A 899 -3.66 12.91 16.93
CA VAL A 899 -4.51 12.89 18.13
C VAL A 899 -3.69 12.46 19.35
N GLY A 900 -2.89 11.40 19.23
CA GLY A 900 -2.03 10.92 20.32
C GLY A 900 -1.02 11.95 20.81
N GLN A 901 -0.47 12.76 19.90
CA GLN A 901 0.46 13.85 20.23
C GLN A 901 -0.24 15.05 20.87
N ALA A 902 -1.41 15.43 20.39
CA ALA A 902 -2.21 16.50 21.00
C ALA A 902 -2.61 16.15 22.45
N LEU A 903 -3.04 14.90 22.68
CA LEU A 903 -3.36 14.39 24.02
C LEU A 903 -2.13 14.38 24.94
N LYS A 904 -0.94 14.05 24.42
CA LYS A 904 0.33 14.12 25.17
C LYS A 904 0.62 15.55 25.63
N ALA A 905 0.64 16.50 24.69
CA ALA A 905 1.00 17.89 24.98
C ALA A 905 0.06 18.51 26.02
N ARG A 906 -1.23 18.18 25.94
CA ARG A 906 -2.21 18.61 26.94
C ARG A 906 -2.01 17.93 28.29
N GLY A 907 -1.80 16.61 28.30
CA GLY A 907 -1.54 15.86 29.53
C GLY A 907 -0.33 16.40 30.29
N GLU A 908 0.77 16.70 29.57
CA GLU A 908 1.99 17.29 30.13
C GLU A 908 1.75 18.67 30.77
N LYS A 909 0.88 19.52 30.18
CA LYS A 909 0.46 20.81 30.77
C LYS A 909 -0.37 20.64 32.04
N VAL A 910 -1.28 19.65 32.09
CA VAL A 910 -2.19 19.40 33.23
C VAL A 910 -1.48 18.69 34.39
N SER A 911 -0.49 17.83 34.11
CA SER A 911 0.27 17.12 35.14
C SER A 911 1.16 18.00 36.02
N ALA A 912 1.33 19.29 35.70
CA ALA A 912 1.91 20.27 36.62
C ALA A 912 1.08 20.44 37.91
N ASP A 913 -0.22 20.11 37.88
CA ASP A 913 -1.16 20.18 39.01
C ASP A 913 -1.46 18.81 39.68
N GLY A 914 -0.71 17.75 39.35
CA GLY A 914 -0.69 16.49 40.13
C GLY A 914 -1.84 15.49 39.92
N VAL A 915 -2.58 15.54 38.80
CA VAL A 915 -3.58 14.53 38.41
C VAL A 915 -3.28 14.01 36.99
N ASP A 916 -3.43 12.70 36.75
CA ASP A 916 -3.23 12.04 35.45
C ASP A 916 -4.13 12.73 34.39
N GLY A 917 -3.51 13.54 33.53
CA GLY A 917 -4.15 14.59 32.73
C GLY A 917 -4.91 14.12 31.49
N GLY A 918 -5.77 13.12 31.62
CA GLY A 918 -6.67 12.67 30.55
C GLY A 918 -7.91 13.55 30.40
N ILE A 919 -8.58 13.45 29.25
CA ILE A 919 -9.80 14.20 28.94
C ILE A 919 -11.01 13.30 29.15
N GLU A 920 -11.97 13.74 29.97
CA GLU A 920 -13.25 13.06 30.06
C GLU A 920 -14.12 13.38 28.84
N GLU A 921 -14.59 12.33 28.15
CA GLU A 921 -15.44 12.43 26.97
C GLU A 921 -16.52 11.37 26.99
N GLU A 922 -17.50 11.51 26.08
CA GLU A 922 -18.46 10.46 25.79
C GLU A 922 -17.85 9.43 24.82
N GLY A 923 -17.95 8.16 25.18
CA GLY A 923 -17.58 7.02 24.36
C GLY A 923 -18.76 6.09 24.10
N TYR A 924 -18.69 5.32 23.02
CA TYR A 924 -19.73 4.36 22.63
C TYR A 924 -19.16 2.97 22.47
N VAL A 925 -19.74 2.00 23.17
CA VAL A 925 -19.32 0.59 23.10
C VAL A 925 -19.71 0.01 21.74
N MET A 926 -18.69 -0.37 20.96
CA MET A 926 -18.82 -0.88 19.59
C MET A 926 -18.75 -2.40 19.51
N ARG A 927 -17.97 -3.04 20.40
CA ARG A 927 -17.84 -4.49 20.51
C ARG A 927 -17.57 -4.89 21.95
N VAL A 928 -18.02 -6.08 22.34
CA VAL A 928 -17.82 -6.66 23.67
C VAL A 928 -17.11 -8.00 23.52
N PHE A 929 -16.09 -8.23 24.33
CA PHE A 929 -15.29 -9.45 24.41
C PHE A 929 -15.29 -9.97 25.85
N GLU A 930 -14.86 -11.22 26.06
CA GLU A 930 -14.81 -11.84 27.40
C GLU A 930 -13.86 -11.08 28.35
N ASN A 931 -12.83 -10.43 27.81
CA ASN A 931 -11.77 -9.76 28.56
C ASN A 931 -11.61 -8.27 28.22
N GLY A 932 -12.64 -7.64 27.64
CA GLY A 932 -12.60 -6.21 27.33
C GLY A 932 -13.69 -5.74 26.37
N VAL A 933 -13.65 -4.47 26.00
CA VAL A 933 -14.56 -3.85 25.03
C VAL A 933 -13.81 -2.99 24.03
N VAL A 934 -14.44 -2.68 22.90
CA VAL A 934 -13.95 -1.65 21.97
C VAL A 934 -14.86 -0.44 22.09
N VAL A 935 -14.29 0.73 22.33
CA VAL A 935 -15.01 1.99 22.50
C VAL A 935 -14.62 2.96 21.39
N PHE A 936 -15.62 3.61 20.78
CA PHE A 936 -15.44 4.70 19.84
C PHE A 936 -15.63 6.05 20.55
N VAL A 937 -14.72 7.00 20.34
CA VAL A 937 -14.79 8.35 20.91
C VAL A 937 -15.01 9.36 19.78
N PRO A 938 -16.25 9.85 19.55
CA PRO A 938 -16.58 10.63 18.37
C PRO A 938 -15.82 11.93 18.23
N ARG A 939 -15.51 12.60 19.36
CA ARG A 939 -14.77 13.87 19.37
C ARG A 939 -13.43 13.77 18.63
N PHE A 940 -12.75 12.63 18.77
CA PHE A 940 -11.43 12.40 18.17
C PHE A 940 -11.50 11.47 16.95
N GLY A 941 -12.62 10.81 16.69
CA GLY A 941 -12.75 9.84 15.59
C GLY A 941 -11.90 8.59 15.78
N ILE A 942 -11.59 8.23 17.03
CA ILE A 942 -10.70 7.11 17.37
C ILE A 942 -11.45 5.95 17.99
N GLU A 943 -10.90 4.75 17.79
CA GLU A 943 -11.34 3.51 18.42
C GLU A 943 -10.22 2.99 19.32
N GLY A 944 -10.57 2.58 20.54
CA GLY A 944 -9.63 1.96 21.46
C GLY A 944 -10.18 0.69 22.07
N VAL A 945 -9.29 -0.28 22.26
CA VAL A 945 -9.55 -1.48 23.05
C VAL A 945 -9.38 -1.12 24.53
N VAL A 946 -10.42 -1.34 25.32
CA VAL A 946 -10.45 -1.17 26.77
C VAL A 946 -10.35 -2.57 27.39
N ARG A 947 -9.25 -2.85 28.10
CA ARG A 947 -9.03 -4.13 28.78
C ARG A 947 -9.62 -4.10 30.18
N LEU A 948 -9.72 -5.25 30.85
CA LEU A 948 -10.23 -5.33 32.23
C LEU A 948 -9.51 -4.37 33.20
N GLU A 949 -8.21 -4.14 33.00
CA GLU A 949 -7.38 -3.22 33.79
C GLU A 949 -7.65 -1.73 33.53
N ASP A 950 -8.38 -1.41 32.45
CA ASP A 950 -8.76 -0.07 32.04
C ASP A 950 -10.19 0.31 32.49
N PHE A 951 -10.87 -0.58 33.24
CA PHE A 951 -12.14 -0.28 33.91
C PHE A 951 -11.90 0.31 35.30
N VAL A 952 -12.37 1.53 35.51
CA VAL A 952 -12.35 2.20 36.82
C VAL A 952 -13.67 1.87 37.53
N LEU A 953 -13.60 1.08 38.61
CA LEU A 953 -14.78 0.63 39.34
C LEU A 953 -15.20 1.64 40.43
N PRO A 954 -16.48 1.62 40.87
CA PRO A 954 -16.96 2.48 41.94
C PRO A 954 -16.17 2.26 43.25
N GLY A 955 -15.48 3.29 43.73
CA GLY A 955 -14.67 3.23 44.95
C GLY A 955 -13.16 3.14 44.72
N ASP A 956 -12.71 2.98 43.47
CA ASP A 956 -11.30 3.17 43.12
C ASP A 956 -10.94 4.64 43.30
N SER A 957 -10.01 4.96 44.21
CA SER A 957 -9.40 6.29 44.26
C SER A 957 -8.54 6.49 43.00
N ALA A 958 -8.50 7.72 42.47
CA ALA A 958 -7.75 8.06 41.25
C ALA A 958 -6.33 7.49 41.30
N LEU A 959 -6.06 6.48 40.48
CA LEU A 959 -4.86 5.64 40.51
C LEU A 959 -3.61 6.46 40.23
N LYS A 960 -2.62 6.45 41.15
CA LYS A 960 -1.47 7.36 41.09
C LYS A 960 -0.19 6.73 40.54
N SER A 961 -0.05 5.40 40.50
CA SER A 961 1.20 4.73 40.06
C SER A 961 0.99 3.57 39.06
N VAL A 962 2.07 3.11 38.42
CA VAL A 962 2.10 1.97 37.47
C VAL A 962 2.09 0.63 38.22
N GLU A 963 2.69 0.56 39.41
CA GLU A 963 2.68 -0.62 40.28
C GLU A 963 1.27 -0.96 40.79
N GLU A 964 0.47 0.04 41.22
CA GLU A 964 -0.93 -0.15 41.63
C GLU A 964 -1.80 -0.68 40.47
N ARG A 965 -1.46 -0.32 39.22
CA ARG A 965 -2.16 -0.79 38.00
C ARG A 965 -1.87 -2.27 37.70
N ARG A 966 -0.65 -2.76 37.96
CA ARG A 966 -0.31 -4.19 37.79
C ARG A 966 -0.99 -5.08 38.83
N GLU A 967 -1.21 -4.57 40.05
CA GLU A 967 -2.00 -5.29 41.06
C GLU A 967 -3.48 -5.41 40.69
N LEU A 968 -4.06 -4.41 40.02
CA LEU A 968 -5.46 -4.45 39.55
C LEU A 968 -5.74 -5.55 38.53
N VAL A 969 -4.83 -5.82 37.59
CA VAL A 969 -4.99 -6.91 36.59
C VAL A 969 -5.18 -8.27 37.27
N ILE A 970 -4.48 -8.48 38.39
CA ILE A 970 -4.58 -9.71 39.17
C ILE A 970 -5.89 -9.75 39.97
N ARG A 971 -6.43 -8.59 40.35
CA ARG A 971 -7.66 -8.45 41.13
C ARG A 971 -8.93 -8.47 40.29
N ARG A 972 -8.95 -8.09 39.02
CA ARG A 972 -10.19 -8.06 38.22
C ARG A 972 -10.63 -9.45 37.73
N GLU A 973 -11.93 -9.66 37.70
CA GLU A 973 -12.59 -10.77 37.01
C GLU A 973 -13.71 -10.23 36.11
N SER A 974 -14.14 -11.05 35.14
CA SER A 974 -15.22 -10.72 34.24
C SER A 974 -16.24 -11.84 34.12
N ASP A 975 -17.50 -11.43 33.97
CA ASP A 975 -18.62 -12.28 33.60
C ASP A 975 -19.16 -11.75 32.26
N PHE A 976 -19.02 -12.56 31.20
CA PHE A 976 -19.37 -12.19 29.84
C PHE A 976 -20.56 -13.01 29.37
N ASP A 977 -21.63 -12.31 29.02
CA ASP A 977 -22.82 -12.89 28.41
C ASP A 977 -22.78 -12.62 26.90
N ASN A 978 -22.60 -13.70 26.12
CA ASN A 978 -22.51 -13.64 24.67
C ASN A 978 -23.88 -13.42 24.01
N GLU A 979 -24.98 -13.90 24.62
CA GLU A 979 -26.33 -13.73 24.07
C GLU A 979 -26.85 -12.31 24.30
N GLU A 980 -26.54 -11.73 25.45
CA GLU A 980 -26.92 -10.37 25.80
C GLU A 980 -25.88 -9.32 25.39
N TYR A 981 -24.70 -9.70 24.89
CA TYR A 981 -23.58 -8.79 24.59
C TYR A 981 -23.25 -7.85 25.76
N THR A 982 -23.11 -8.43 26.96
CA THR A 982 -22.78 -7.69 28.18
C THR A 982 -21.50 -8.21 28.82
N LEU A 983 -20.75 -7.29 29.43
CA LEU A 983 -19.56 -7.59 30.21
C LEU A 983 -19.72 -6.96 31.59
N HIS A 984 -19.77 -7.79 32.62
CA HIS A 984 -19.66 -7.34 34.00
C HIS A 984 -18.21 -7.48 34.47
N VAL A 985 -17.64 -6.41 35.01
CA VAL A 985 -16.27 -6.37 35.55
C VAL A 985 -16.34 -6.12 37.05
N SER A 986 -15.69 -6.98 37.84
CA SER A 986 -15.66 -6.90 39.30
C SER A 986 -14.27 -7.26 39.85
N ASP A 987 -14.07 -7.03 41.16
CA ASP A 987 -12.89 -7.58 41.86
C ASP A 987 -13.13 -9.03 42.26
N LYS A 988 -12.09 -9.87 42.13
CA LYS A 988 -12.07 -11.28 42.47
C LYS A 988 -12.53 -11.52 43.90
N GLY A 989 -13.55 -12.35 44.05
CA GLY A 989 -14.11 -12.71 45.35
C GLY A 989 -15.05 -11.67 45.95
N GLN A 990 -15.35 -10.57 45.23
CA GLN A 990 -16.36 -9.61 45.63
C GLN A 990 -17.76 -10.13 45.23
N THR A 991 -18.59 -10.47 46.22
CA THR A 991 -19.95 -10.99 45.99
C THR A 991 -21.00 -9.89 45.78
N ASP A 992 -20.67 -8.64 46.12
CA ASP A 992 -21.53 -7.49 45.94
C ASP A 992 -21.43 -6.95 44.50
N LYS A 993 -22.41 -7.30 43.66
CA LYS A 993 -22.53 -6.83 42.27
C LYS A 993 -22.59 -5.30 42.14
N SER A 994 -22.96 -4.57 43.20
CA SER A 994 -23.04 -3.10 43.16
C SER A 994 -21.67 -2.41 43.14
N ARG A 995 -20.60 -3.15 43.45
CA ARG A 995 -19.21 -2.68 43.37
C ARG A 995 -18.52 -3.00 42.04
N GLY A 996 -19.22 -3.67 41.12
CA GLY A 996 -18.77 -3.92 39.76
C GLY A 996 -19.31 -2.89 38.76
N LEU A 997 -18.81 -2.96 37.53
CA LEU A 997 -19.30 -2.16 36.41
C LEU A 997 -19.79 -3.09 35.30
N THR A 998 -21.05 -2.92 34.90
CA THR A 998 -21.61 -3.61 33.74
C THR A 998 -21.59 -2.68 32.54
N VAL A 999 -21.00 -3.13 31.43
CA VAL A 999 -21.07 -2.47 30.14
C VAL A 999 -21.80 -3.33 29.12
N GLU A 1000 -22.55 -2.68 28.24
CA GLU A 1000 -23.27 -3.35 27.16
C GLU A 1000 -22.97 -2.77 25.79
N LEU A 1001 -23.21 -3.57 24.75
CA LEU A 1001 -23.11 -3.11 23.36
C LEU A 1001 -24.03 -1.90 23.09
N PHE A 1002 -23.52 -0.90 22.35
CA PHE A 1002 -24.16 0.38 22.04
C PHE A 1002 -24.42 1.31 23.24
N GLN A 1003 -23.91 0.98 24.42
CA GLN A 1003 -24.01 1.86 25.57
C GLN A 1003 -23.17 3.11 25.37
N LYS A 1004 -23.75 4.26 25.76
CA LYS A 1004 -23.01 5.49 26.00
C LYS A 1004 -22.30 5.39 27.35
N VAL A 1005 -20.98 5.49 27.35
CA VAL A 1005 -20.13 5.40 28.53
C VAL A 1005 -19.33 6.69 28.70
N LYS A 1006 -19.01 7.06 29.94
CA LYS A 1006 -18.01 8.10 30.21
C LYS A 1006 -16.64 7.47 30.10
N VAL A 1007 -15.75 8.11 29.34
CA VAL A 1007 -14.37 7.66 29.19
C VAL A 1007 -13.39 8.73 29.55
N ASN A 1008 -12.24 8.33 30.09
CA ASN A 1008 -11.07 9.19 30.18
C ASN A 1008 -10.08 8.80 29.08
N VAL A 1009 -9.76 9.74 28.21
CA VAL A 1009 -8.87 9.55 27.07
C VAL A 1009 -7.53 10.23 27.35
N SER A 1010 -6.46 9.45 27.34
CA SER A 1010 -5.10 9.92 27.65
C SER A 1010 -4.08 9.34 26.68
N SER A 1011 -2.93 10.00 26.57
CA SER A 1011 -1.79 9.51 25.80
C SER A 1011 -0.81 8.81 26.75
N VAL A 1012 -0.64 7.50 26.62
CA VAL A 1012 0.25 6.71 27.48
C VAL A 1012 1.38 6.13 26.65
N LYS A 1013 2.62 6.31 27.11
CA LYS A 1013 3.79 5.68 26.53
C LYS A 1013 3.83 4.22 26.99
N GLU A 1014 3.81 3.28 26.05
CA GLU A 1014 3.94 1.87 26.38
C GLU A 1014 5.41 1.54 26.72
N GLU A 1015 5.61 0.81 27.82
CA GLU A 1015 6.94 0.48 28.36
C GLU A 1015 7.56 -0.77 27.70
N SER A 1016 6.76 -1.61 27.05
CA SER A 1016 7.21 -2.89 26.47
C SER A 1016 6.32 -3.32 25.29
N GLY A 1017 6.76 -4.27 24.47
CA GLY A 1017 5.96 -4.82 23.37
C GLY A 1017 5.99 -3.96 22.10
N ARG A 1018 5.01 -4.12 21.19
CA ARG A 1018 4.97 -3.41 19.90
C ARG A 1018 4.63 -1.93 20.04
N GLY A 1019 4.31 -1.46 21.24
CA GLY A 1019 4.30 -0.05 21.55
C GLY A 1019 5.41 0.39 22.48
N ALA A 1020 6.42 -0.42 22.79
CA ALA A 1020 7.59 0.03 23.55
C ALA A 1020 8.16 1.32 22.94
N GLY A 1021 8.12 2.43 23.68
CA GLY A 1021 8.57 3.73 23.20
C GLY A 1021 7.57 4.49 22.31
N LYS A 1022 6.42 3.88 21.96
CA LYS A 1022 5.28 4.48 21.25
C LYS A 1022 4.23 4.93 22.27
N ARG A 1023 3.58 6.06 21.96
CA ARG A 1023 2.38 6.49 22.67
C ARG A 1023 1.14 5.91 22.01
N ARG A 1024 0.28 5.29 22.82
CA ARG A 1024 -1.07 4.92 22.41
C ARG A 1024 -2.08 5.87 23.02
N VAL A 1025 -3.20 6.07 22.32
CA VAL A 1025 -4.37 6.62 22.97
C VAL A 1025 -4.96 5.53 23.85
N ARG A 1026 -4.92 5.74 25.17
CA ARG A 1026 -5.53 4.87 26.17
C ARG A 1026 -6.92 5.42 26.48
N ILE A 1027 -7.90 4.52 26.51
CA ILE A 1027 -9.27 4.82 26.87
C ILE A 1027 -9.56 4.07 28.17
N LEU A 1028 -9.93 4.79 29.21
CA LEU A 1028 -10.44 4.23 30.46
C LEU A 1028 -11.96 4.36 30.49
N VAL A 1029 -12.67 3.32 30.89
CA VAL A 1029 -14.12 3.39 31.10
C VAL A 1029 -14.37 3.72 32.58
N LEU A 1030 -15.11 4.81 32.82
CA LEU A 1030 -15.37 5.31 34.16
C LEU A 1030 -16.70 4.77 34.70
N GLY A 1031 -16.64 4.05 35.83
CA GLY A 1031 -17.83 3.66 36.59
C GLY A 1031 -18.45 4.90 37.24
N GLY A 1032 -19.67 5.26 36.83
CA GLY A 1032 -20.33 6.47 37.33
C GLY A 1032 -20.52 6.45 38.86
N GLN A 1033 -20.19 7.55 39.52
CA GLN A 1033 -20.96 7.95 40.70
C GLN A 1033 -22.39 8.21 40.20
N LYS A 1034 -23.38 7.51 40.79
CA LYS A 1034 -24.80 7.67 40.47
C LYS A 1034 -25.25 9.12 40.52
#